data_AF-A0A2D7ASJ0-F1
#
_entry.id   AF-A0A2D7ASJ0-F1
#
_cell.length_a   1.000
_cell.length_b   1.000
_cell.length_c   1.000
_cell.angle_alpha   90.00
_cell.angle_beta   90.00
_cell.angle_gamma   90.00
#
_symmetry.space_group_name_H-M   'P 1'
#
loop_
_entity.id
_entity.type
_entity.pdbx_description
1 polymer ?
#
loop_
_entity_poly.entity_id
_entity_poly.type
_entity_poly.pdbx_seq_one_letter_code
_entity_poly.pdbx_strand_id
1 'polypeptide(L)'
;MKKSIWKMKRNSVIRNATRSIPKEFRSTIKSATVRPSNIQQIRDFTTNLFSEGTPLNHLEVAISILSSNSHTIPDARNLLLGICRGSIKVHNCQQVVEISKQYYQLLDLKSDSRLITALLLCSIDLGDEKFAFSIAELGIIDSTCKKEITTMVQSIVQQNREKLEDEDISDSVGKLLLLYAESYKFSSYECKIIFRHYKQLNVNTAIHFGLMVNDFEDIKFNRVLCRILGENDHNNESYAISKKVAKSTGNSWHSDQVYLYDAIKSTPLEITQLIDGLPSSNMPEDDYQEISEYIGKIESEQWKILHLFNMLFKVHYEYRKAGNLSLQCGESLVAAGFNQADLMIKLASLMMYDGKFTESLNLLKKAEEHPSVNKKMESIKLRLKELDESLVIVPKFSPPYTFSEQELISGRVLYMLHNSLPYESGGYATRSHGLLCGVRQSGWDIQAITRLAYPLDLTKHHGKTIPSISEVDGVTYHRLHPNDVGYGDMPLREYIQTYAENLHEYVRDLKPSVLHGASNHMNGHAANLVAKELGIPSVYEVRGLWEITRASRQPNWLGSEQYKFVENMEAKAAKDATAVICITQALADEMVRRGVERDKITLVHNGVHVDRFTPRKRDNELAKELGLQEQVIIGYVGSIVGYEGLNMLVDAAEILQHRNILNFTMLIIGDGAALESLEDQVSDSPASRHFIFTGRVPHEDVERYYSLIDIAPFPRLSQPVTEMVSPLKPFEAMAMEKLVIASNVAALEEIVNHGETGLLFEKDNVESLTDVLELAITDLQMREKLGKQARKWVKEERDWPILAKRVTAIYESITGKSV
;
A
#
# COMPACT_ATOMS: atom_id res chain seq x y z
N MET A 1 71.99 10.94 -5.65
CA MET A 1 71.79 9.47 -5.73
C MET A 1 70.39 9.07 -6.21
N LYS A 2 69.30 9.40 -5.50
CA LYS A 2 67.91 9.04 -5.90
C LYS A 2 67.51 9.49 -7.32
N LYS A 3 67.82 10.74 -7.72
CA LYS A 3 67.56 11.25 -9.10
C LYS A 3 68.34 10.49 -10.19
N SER A 4 69.57 10.05 -9.90
CA SER A 4 70.41 9.30 -10.85
C SER A 4 69.88 7.88 -11.05
N ILE A 5 69.46 7.20 -9.97
CA ILE A 5 68.87 5.86 -10.01
C ILE A 5 67.53 5.89 -10.77
N TRP A 6 66.69 6.90 -10.54
CA TRP A 6 65.44 7.11 -11.26
C TRP A 6 65.66 7.23 -12.78
N LYS A 7 66.62 8.07 -13.20
CA LYS A 7 66.94 8.29 -14.62
C LYS A 7 67.49 7.03 -15.29
N MET A 8 68.29 6.24 -14.57
CA MET A 8 68.80 4.95 -15.06
C MET A 8 67.69 3.92 -15.28
N LYS A 9 66.78 3.78 -14.31
CA LYS A 9 65.64 2.85 -14.41
C LYS A 9 64.72 3.24 -15.57
N ARG A 10 64.34 4.53 -15.68
CA ARG A 10 63.53 5.06 -16.80
C ARG A 10 64.17 4.78 -18.17
N ASN A 11 65.46 5.09 -18.33
CA ASN A 11 66.17 4.89 -19.60
C ASN A 11 66.35 3.41 -19.97
N SER A 12 66.39 2.50 -18.98
CA SER A 12 66.44 1.06 -19.24
C SER A 12 65.14 0.57 -19.90
N VAL A 13 64.00 0.97 -19.36
CA VAL A 13 62.68 0.59 -19.86
C VAL A 13 62.42 1.19 -21.25
N ILE A 14 62.77 2.47 -21.46
CA ILE A 14 62.65 3.11 -22.80
C ILE A 14 63.48 2.38 -23.86
N ARG A 15 64.72 1.97 -23.51
CA ARG A 15 65.57 1.19 -24.44
C ARG A 15 64.95 -0.17 -24.75
N ASN A 16 64.31 -0.81 -23.77
CA ASN A 16 63.60 -2.06 -23.98
C ASN A 16 62.41 -1.89 -24.94
N ALA A 17 61.56 -0.91 -24.69
CA ALA A 17 60.43 -0.58 -25.56
C ALA A 17 60.87 -0.28 -27.00
N THR A 18 61.94 0.51 -27.17
CA THR A 18 62.47 0.88 -28.50
C THR A 18 63.07 -0.31 -29.25
N ARG A 19 63.69 -1.28 -28.55
CA ARG A 19 64.30 -2.46 -29.17
C ARG A 19 63.27 -3.52 -29.56
N SER A 20 62.12 -3.55 -28.87
CA SER A 20 61.06 -4.53 -29.05
C SER A 20 60.14 -4.25 -30.24
N ILE A 21 60.40 -3.17 -31.00
CA ILE A 21 59.60 -2.76 -32.16
C ILE A 21 60.46 -2.55 -33.43
N PRO A 22 59.86 -2.64 -34.64
CA PRO A 22 60.55 -2.43 -35.91
C PRO A 22 61.16 -1.03 -36.05
N LYS A 23 62.14 -0.88 -36.94
CA LYS A 23 62.93 0.35 -37.05
C LYS A 23 62.07 1.56 -37.41
N GLU A 24 61.06 1.42 -38.27
CA GLU A 24 60.20 2.53 -38.67
C GLU A 24 59.39 3.15 -37.51
N PHE A 25 59.06 2.36 -36.47
CA PHE A 25 58.30 2.84 -35.30
C PHE A 25 59.19 3.41 -34.18
N ARG A 26 60.53 3.28 -34.25
CA ARG A 26 61.41 3.71 -33.15
C ARG A 26 61.42 5.22 -32.93
N SER A 27 61.16 5.99 -33.98
CA SER A 27 61.10 7.45 -33.92
C SER A 27 59.94 7.92 -33.03
N THR A 28 58.79 7.25 -33.04
CA THR A 28 57.62 7.62 -32.24
C THR A 28 57.85 7.42 -30.74
N ILE A 29 58.54 6.34 -30.34
CA ILE A 29 58.95 6.13 -28.94
C ILE A 29 59.93 7.21 -28.47
N LYS A 30 60.85 7.60 -29.36
CA LYS A 30 61.78 8.70 -29.08
C LYS A 30 61.02 10.02 -28.92
N SER A 31 60.02 10.28 -29.75
CA SER A 31 59.18 11.48 -29.65
C SER A 31 58.35 11.50 -28.35
N ALA A 32 57.84 10.35 -27.90
CA ALA A 32 57.09 10.24 -26.65
C ALA A 32 57.94 10.52 -25.39
N THR A 33 59.26 10.27 -25.46
CA THR A 33 60.18 10.24 -24.30
C THR A 33 61.07 11.49 -24.13
N VAL A 34 61.10 12.38 -25.13
CA VAL A 34 62.01 13.55 -25.17
C VAL A 34 61.34 14.82 -24.67
N ARG A 35 60.21 15.25 -25.25
CA ARG A 35 59.43 16.41 -24.80
C ARG A 35 57.96 16.21 -25.15
N PRO A 36 57.01 16.60 -24.27
CA PRO A 36 55.57 16.60 -24.58
C PRO A 36 55.22 17.37 -25.86
N SER A 37 56.04 18.34 -26.29
CA SER A 37 55.85 19.10 -27.53
C SER A 37 55.92 18.24 -28.81
N ASN A 38 56.45 17.01 -28.74
CA ASN A 38 56.61 16.13 -29.91
C ASN A 38 55.42 15.19 -30.15
N ILE A 39 54.33 15.31 -29.38
CA ILE A 39 53.07 14.56 -29.59
C ILE A 39 52.54 14.74 -31.02
N GLN A 40 52.78 15.92 -31.61
CA GLN A 40 52.42 16.27 -32.98
C GLN A 40 53.02 15.30 -34.02
N GLN A 41 54.27 14.88 -33.83
CA GLN A 41 54.94 13.93 -34.73
C GLN A 41 54.34 12.52 -34.62
N ILE A 42 53.97 12.12 -33.40
CA ILE A 42 53.32 10.83 -33.16
C ILE A 42 51.95 10.83 -33.85
N ARG A 43 51.18 11.92 -33.69
CA ARG A 43 49.88 12.12 -34.33
C ARG A 43 49.95 12.02 -35.85
N ASP A 44 50.88 12.75 -36.47
CA ASP A 44 50.96 12.76 -37.94
C ASP A 44 51.41 11.39 -38.47
N PHE A 45 52.33 10.72 -37.78
CA PHE A 45 52.71 9.34 -38.11
C PHE A 45 51.53 8.37 -38.00
N THR A 46 50.78 8.41 -36.89
CA THR A 46 49.65 7.49 -36.67
C THR A 46 48.47 7.80 -37.59
N THR A 47 48.24 9.07 -37.97
CA THR A 47 47.25 9.44 -38.99
C THR A 47 47.52 8.72 -40.32
N ASN A 48 48.77 8.71 -40.79
CA ASN A 48 49.15 8.02 -42.02
C ASN A 48 49.01 6.50 -41.85
N LEU A 49 49.48 5.96 -40.71
CA LEU A 49 49.39 4.53 -40.39
C LEU A 49 47.95 4.01 -40.48
N PHE A 50 46.99 4.74 -39.89
CA PHE A 50 45.58 4.40 -39.96
C PHE A 50 44.97 4.58 -41.34
N SER A 51 45.38 5.61 -42.10
CA SER A 51 44.93 5.84 -43.48
C SER A 51 45.35 4.71 -44.41
N GLU A 52 46.50 4.09 -44.13
CA GLU A 52 47.04 2.94 -44.86
C GLU A 52 46.49 1.59 -44.34
N GLY A 53 45.61 1.59 -43.33
CA GLY A 53 45.03 0.37 -42.75
C GLY A 53 46.02 -0.48 -41.94
N THR A 54 47.14 0.08 -41.52
CA THR A 54 48.18 -0.65 -40.79
C THR A 54 47.82 -0.78 -39.30
N PRO A 55 47.92 -1.99 -38.69
CA PRO A 55 47.53 -2.20 -37.30
C PRO A 55 48.52 -1.60 -36.28
N LEU A 56 48.03 -1.35 -35.06
CA LEU A 56 48.80 -0.77 -33.94
C LEU A 56 49.64 -1.77 -33.14
N ASN A 57 49.66 -3.06 -33.52
CA ASN A 57 50.33 -4.15 -32.80
C ASN A 57 51.75 -3.79 -32.29
N HIS A 58 52.58 -3.13 -33.11
CA HIS A 58 53.92 -2.74 -32.71
C HIS A 58 53.94 -1.61 -31.68
N LEU A 59 53.02 -0.64 -31.79
CA LEU A 59 52.90 0.44 -30.81
C LEU A 59 52.26 -0.04 -29.51
N GLU A 60 51.36 -1.02 -29.57
CA GLU A 60 50.79 -1.70 -28.41
C GLU A 60 51.87 -2.38 -27.55
N VAL A 61 52.78 -3.13 -28.18
CA VAL A 61 53.93 -3.75 -27.49
C VAL A 61 54.74 -2.69 -26.74
N ALA A 62 54.95 -1.53 -27.36
CA ALA A 62 55.67 -0.43 -26.72
C ALA A 62 54.88 0.19 -25.55
N ILE A 63 53.56 0.37 -25.69
CA ILE A 63 52.68 0.85 -24.61
C ILE A 63 52.75 -0.11 -23.41
N SER A 64 52.64 -1.41 -23.65
CA SER A 64 52.72 -2.45 -22.63
C SER A 64 54.03 -2.41 -21.83
N ILE A 65 55.17 -2.27 -22.53
CA ILE A 65 56.48 -2.18 -21.87
C ILE A 65 56.63 -0.87 -21.09
N LEU A 66 56.11 0.24 -21.61
CA LEU A 66 56.22 1.54 -20.94
C LEU A 66 55.26 1.66 -19.74
N SER A 67 54.08 1.05 -19.79
CA SER A 67 53.10 1.03 -18.70
C SER A 67 53.51 0.09 -17.56
N SER A 68 54.39 -0.89 -17.81
CA SER A 68 54.86 -1.86 -16.80
C SER A 68 55.78 -1.26 -15.73
N ASN A 69 56.14 0.02 -15.81
CA ASN A 69 57.03 0.68 -14.85
C ASN A 69 56.57 2.10 -14.53
N SER A 70 56.44 2.41 -13.23
CA SER A 70 55.97 3.71 -12.76
C SER A 70 56.81 4.90 -13.22
N HIS A 71 58.10 4.69 -13.55
CA HIS A 71 58.97 5.75 -14.06
C HIS A 71 58.76 6.08 -15.54
N THR A 72 58.03 5.25 -16.30
CA THR A 72 57.73 5.45 -17.73
C THR A 72 56.25 5.63 -18.04
N ILE A 73 55.36 5.63 -17.03
CA ILE A 73 53.95 5.97 -17.19
C ILE A 73 53.73 7.30 -17.97
N PRO A 74 54.47 8.40 -17.70
CA PRO A 74 54.34 9.62 -18.50
C PRO A 74 54.68 9.43 -19.99
N ASP A 75 55.60 8.53 -20.31
CA ASP A 75 56.03 8.24 -21.68
C ASP A 75 54.97 7.41 -22.42
N ALA A 76 54.38 6.41 -21.74
CA ALA A 76 53.26 5.63 -22.25
C ALA A 76 52.05 6.53 -22.58
N ARG A 77 51.72 7.47 -21.67
CA ARG A 77 50.63 8.44 -21.88
C ARG A 77 50.87 9.34 -23.08
N ASN A 78 52.07 9.90 -23.24
CA ASN A 78 52.38 10.75 -24.39
C ASN A 78 52.29 9.98 -25.72
N LEU A 79 52.70 8.71 -25.73
CA LEU A 79 52.59 7.84 -26.89
C LEU A 79 51.12 7.58 -27.24
N LEU A 80 50.32 7.14 -26.26
CA LEU A 80 48.89 6.88 -26.45
C LEU A 80 48.12 8.15 -26.86
N LEU A 81 48.45 9.31 -26.29
CA LEU A 81 47.84 10.59 -26.64
C LEU A 81 48.08 10.97 -28.11
N GLY A 82 49.30 10.75 -28.62
CA GLY A 82 49.60 10.96 -30.04
C GLY A 82 48.81 10.01 -30.93
N ILE A 83 48.69 8.75 -30.53
CA ILE A 83 47.90 7.73 -31.23
C ILE A 83 46.42 8.13 -31.30
N CYS A 84 45.81 8.48 -30.16
CA CYS A 84 44.41 8.93 -30.09
C CYS A 84 44.12 10.12 -30.99
N ARG A 85 45.02 11.13 -31.00
CA ARG A 85 44.83 12.31 -31.86
C ARG A 85 44.94 11.98 -33.35
N GLY A 86 45.69 10.93 -33.70
CA GLY A 86 45.81 10.45 -35.07
C GLY A 86 44.56 9.68 -35.52
N SER A 87 44.03 8.81 -34.67
CA SER A 87 42.81 8.03 -34.95
C SER A 87 41.59 8.92 -35.15
N ILE A 88 41.39 9.91 -34.27
CA ILE A 88 40.26 10.87 -34.37
C ILE A 88 40.26 11.58 -35.73
N LYS A 89 41.43 11.91 -36.28
CA LYS A 89 41.54 12.66 -37.53
C LYS A 89 41.03 11.88 -38.75
N VAL A 90 40.98 10.56 -38.67
CA VAL A 90 40.58 9.66 -39.76
C VAL A 90 39.38 8.79 -39.38
N HIS A 91 38.72 9.07 -38.26
CA HIS A 91 37.58 8.31 -37.75
C HIS A 91 37.82 6.79 -37.64
N ASN A 92 39.03 6.40 -37.18
CA ASN A 92 39.43 5.00 -37.03
C ASN A 92 39.89 4.71 -35.60
N CYS A 93 38.93 4.57 -34.68
CA CYS A 93 39.19 4.54 -33.25
C CYS A 93 39.14 3.13 -32.62
N GLN A 94 38.69 2.09 -33.33
CA GLN A 94 38.50 0.73 -32.79
C GLN A 94 39.73 0.19 -32.05
N GLN A 95 40.88 0.09 -32.74
CA GLN A 95 42.10 -0.47 -32.13
C GLN A 95 42.63 0.39 -30.97
N VAL A 96 42.41 1.71 -31.02
CA VAL A 96 42.83 2.62 -29.94
C VAL A 96 42.02 2.38 -28.68
N VAL A 97 40.69 2.23 -28.83
CA VAL A 97 39.79 1.95 -27.71
C VAL A 97 40.11 0.59 -27.09
N GLU A 98 40.31 -0.46 -27.90
CA GLU A 98 40.67 -1.80 -27.42
C GLU A 98 41.97 -1.81 -26.61
N ILE A 99 43.04 -1.22 -27.16
CA ILE A 99 44.33 -1.08 -26.46
C ILE A 99 44.14 -0.29 -25.16
N SER A 100 43.35 0.78 -25.20
CA SER A 100 43.13 1.63 -24.03
C SER A 100 42.43 0.88 -22.91
N LYS A 101 41.40 0.07 -23.22
CA LYS A 101 40.72 -0.79 -22.23
C LYS A 101 41.68 -1.73 -21.50
N GLN A 102 42.71 -2.23 -22.18
CA GLN A 102 43.70 -3.13 -21.59
C GLN A 102 44.66 -2.42 -20.63
N TYR A 103 45.03 -1.17 -20.91
CA TYR A 103 46.14 -0.50 -20.21
C TYR A 103 45.74 0.72 -19.38
N TYR A 104 44.53 1.26 -19.50
CA TYR A 104 44.17 2.54 -18.87
C TYR A 104 44.33 2.55 -17.34
N GLN A 105 44.07 1.42 -16.67
CA GLN A 105 44.25 1.28 -15.21
C GLN A 105 45.71 1.44 -14.78
N LEU A 106 46.68 1.14 -15.67
CA LEU A 106 48.12 1.28 -15.40
C LEU A 106 48.64 2.70 -15.68
N LEU A 107 47.87 3.55 -16.36
CA LEU A 107 48.35 4.81 -16.93
C LEU A 107 48.15 6.03 -16.02
N ASP A 108 47.54 5.88 -14.84
CA ASP A 108 47.19 7.02 -13.97
C ASP A 108 46.56 8.17 -14.77
N LEU A 109 45.45 7.86 -15.46
CA LEU A 109 44.80 8.78 -16.39
C LEU A 109 44.36 10.08 -15.70
N LYS A 110 43.98 10.03 -14.42
CA LYS A 110 43.55 11.19 -13.63
C LYS A 110 44.56 12.33 -13.61
N SER A 111 45.86 12.04 -13.80
CA SER A 111 46.91 13.05 -13.83
C SER A 111 47.27 13.58 -15.23
N ASP A 112 46.54 13.20 -16.30
CA ASP A 112 46.72 13.75 -17.66
C ASP A 112 45.38 14.02 -18.38
N SER A 113 44.84 15.22 -18.18
CA SER A 113 43.58 15.67 -18.79
C SER A 113 43.58 15.62 -20.32
N ARG A 114 44.74 15.78 -20.97
CA ARG A 114 44.85 15.77 -22.44
C ARG A 114 44.55 14.39 -23.01
N LEU A 115 45.00 13.35 -22.30
CA LEU A 115 44.77 11.95 -22.69
C LEU A 115 43.33 11.53 -22.40
N ILE A 116 42.75 11.95 -21.27
CA ILE A 116 41.33 11.77 -20.97
C ILE A 116 40.46 12.32 -22.11
N THR A 117 40.69 13.58 -22.51
CA THR A 117 39.97 14.22 -23.64
C THR A 117 40.12 13.41 -24.92
N ALA A 118 41.33 12.98 -25.28
CA ALA A 118 41.56 12.27 -26.55
C ALA A 118 40.94 10.86 -26.55
N LEU A 119 41.02 10.13 -25.43
CA LEU A 119 40.40 8.81 -25.31
C LEU A 119 38.88 8.89 -25.37
N LEU A 120 38.30 9.86 -24.67
CA LEU A 120 36.86 10.06 -24.66
C LEU A 120 36.33 10.34 -26.08
N LEU A 121 36.98 11.22 -26.83
CA LEU A 121 36.60 11.48 -28.22
C LEU A 121 36.72 10.23 -29.11
N CYS A 122 37.74 9.39 -28.90
CA CYS A 122 37.85 8.11 -29.61
C CYS A 122 36.68 7.16 -29.29
N SER A 123 36.29 7.08 -28.01
CA SER A 123 35.17 6.24 -27.58
C SER A 123 33.84 6.73 -28.15
N ILE A 124 33.61 8.05 -28.16
CA ILE A 124 32.41 8.66 -28.73
C ILE A 124 32.34 8.43 -30.24
N ASP A 125 33.44 8.65 -30.96
CA ASP A 125 33.54 8.41 -32.41
C ASP A 125 33.27 6.95 -32.77
N LEU A 126 33.66 6.02 -31.90
CA LEU A 126 33.38 4.60 -32.07
C LEU A 126 31.93 4.20 -31.74
N GLY A 127 31.24 4.99 -30.93
CA GLY A 127 29.94 4.63 -30.34
C GLY A 127 30.04 3.70 -29.13
N ASP A 128 31.20 3.61 -28.47
CA ASP A 128 31.41 2.80 -27.27
C ASP A 128 31.03 3.60 -26.00
N GLU A 129 29.73 3.64 -25.72
CA GLU A 129 29.16 4.42 -24.61
C GLU A 129 29.70 3.99 -23.24
N LYS A 130 29.82 2.67 -22.99
CA LYS A 130 30.34 2.13 -21.73
C LYS A 130 31.74 2.66 -21.43
N PHE A 131 32.64 2.58 -22.43
CA PHE A 131 34.00 3.05 -22.25
C PHE A 131 34.07 4.59 -22.21
N ALA A 132 33.26 5.29 -23.01
CA ALA A 132 33.17 6.75 -22.94
C ALA A 132 32.80 7.24 -21.53
N PHE A 133 31.78 6.63 -20.90
CA PHE A 133 31.37 7.00 -19.54
C PHE A 133 32.42 6.65 -18.49
N SER A 134 33.04 5.47 -18.58
CA SER A 134 34.14 5.07 -17.70
C SER A 134 35.31 6.07 -17.71
N ILE A 135 35.62 6.65 -18.88
CA ILE A 135 36.64 7.70 -19.00
C ILE A 135 36.13 9.03 -18.46
N ALA A 136 34.86 9.36 -18.69
CA ALA A 136 34.25 10.61 -18.21
C ALA A 136 34.18 10.70 -16.68
N GLU A 137 33.97 9.58 -15.99
CA GLU A 137 34.00 9.48 -14.51
C GLU A 137 35.34 9.92 -13.90
N LEU A 138 36.43 9.88 -14.66
CA LEU A 138 37.75 10.32 -14.19
C LEU A 138 37.86 11.85 -14.02
N GLY A 139 36.86 12.61 -14.49
CA GLY A 139 36.78 14.05 -14.37
C GLY A 139 37.30 14.78 -15.61
N ILE A 140 36.39 15.16 -16.50
CA ILE A 140 36.68 15.95 -17.70
C ILE A 140 36.82 17.44 -17.35
N ILE A 141 37.93 18.05 -17.76
CA ILE A 141 38.19 19.50 -17.64
C ILE A 141 37.82 20.24 -18.94
N ASP A 142 37.85 19.55 -20.08
CA ASP A 142 37.55 20.12 -21.40
C ASP A 142 36.05 20.38 -21.61
N SER A 143 35.69 21.61 -22.00
CA SER A 143 34.30 22.04 -22.13
C SER A 143 33.56 21.37 -23.29
N THR A 144 34.26 21.06 -24.38
CA THR A 144 33.68 20.37 -25.54
C THR A 144 33.32 18.94 -25.17
N CYS A 145 34.25 18.19 -24.58
CA CYS A 145 34.01 16.84 -24.11
C CYS A 145 32.91 16.75 -23.04
N LYS A 146 32.89 17.73 -22.11
CA LYS A 146 31.82 17.83 -21.12
C LYS A 146 30.45 17.96 -21.79
N LYS A 147 30.35 18.81 -22.83
CA LYS A 147 29.11 19.01 -23.60
C LYS A 147 28.65 17.71 -24.28
N GLU A 148 29.56 16.98 -24.92
CA GLU A 148 29.24 15.71 -25.59
C GLU A 148 28.70 14.68 -24.59
N ILE A 149 29.40 14.47 -23.46
CA ILE A 149 28.95 13.53 -22.42
C ILE A 149 27.62 13.93 -21.82
N THR A 150 27.41 15.22 -21.51
CA THR A 150 26.12 15.67 -21.01
C THR A 150 25.01 15.44 -22.04
N THR A 151 25.30 15.58 -23.33
CA THR A 151 24.32 15.34 -24.40
C THR A 151 23.96 13.85 -24.49
N MET A 152 24.95 12.97 -24.38
CA MET A 152 24.73 11.51 -24.35
C MET A 152 23.87 11.09 -23.16
N VAL A 153 24.22 11.56 -21.95
CA VAL A 153 23.46 11.28 -20.73
C VAL A 153 22.02 11.82 -20.84
N GLN A 154 21.85 13.04 -21.37
CA GLN A 154 20.52 13.61 -21.62
C GLN A 154 19.71 12.75 -22.60
N SER A 155 20.31 12.29 -23.69
CA SER A 155 19.64 11.43 -24.67
C SER A 155 19.19 10.10 -24.06
N ILE A 156 20.00 9.48 -23.19
CA ILE A 156 19.61 8.26 -22.47
C ILE A 156 18.38 8.51 -21.59
N VAL A 157 18.39 9.57 -20.77
CA VAL A 157 17.27 9.89 -19.87
C VAL A 157 15.99 10.25 -20.66
N GLN A 158 16.13 10.98 -21.76
CA GLN A 158 14.99 11.54 -22.50
C GLN A 158 14.40 10.59 -23.53
N GLN A 159 15.24 9.83 -24.22
CA GLN A 159 14.87 9.13 -25.46
C GLN A 159 15.14 7.62 -25.44
N ASN A 160 16.18 7.16 -24.74
CA ASN A 160 16.66 5.77 -24.80
C ASN A 160 16.79 5.17 -23.39
N ARG A 161 15.68 5.11 -22.64
CA ARG A 161 15.68 4.74 -21.21
C ARG A 161 15.95 3.27 -20.96
N GLU A 162 15.59 2.42 -21.92
CA GLU A 162 15.87 0.99 -21.92
C GLU A 162 17.38 0.70 -21.79
N LYS A 163 18.25 1.64 -22.18
CA LYS A 163 19.70 1.49 -21.95
C LYS A 163 20.10 1.50 -20.47
N LEU A 164 19.25 2.02 -19.59
CA LEU A 164 19.47 1.98 -18.14
C LEU A 164 19.19 0.59 -17.53
N GLU A 165 18.68 -0.37 -18.31
CA GLU A 165 18.57 -1.77 -17.89
C GLU A 165 19.93 -2.48 -17.86
N ASP A 166 20.93 -1.95 -18.58
CA ASP A 166 22.31 -2.40 -18.50
C ASP A 166 22.97 -1.79 -17.24
N GLU A 167 23.41 -2.66 -16.33
CA GLU A 167 23.95 -2.28 -15.02
C GLU A 167 25.17 -1.36 -15.13
N ASP A 168 26.09 -1.63 -16.07
CA ASP A 168 27.30 -0.80 -16.26
C ASP A 168 26.94 0.60 -16.75
N ILE A 169 25.99 0.69 -17.70
CA ILE A 169 25.53 1.98 -18.24
C ILE A 169 24.81 2.76 -17.14
N SER A 170 23.91 2.10 -16.40
CA SER A 170 23.15 2.72 -15.31
C SER A 170 24.08 3.28 -14.23
N ASP A 171 25.05 2.51 -13.74
CA ASP A 171 26.00 2.99 -12.72
C ASP A 171 26.80 4.21 -13.21
N SER A 172 27.34 4.12 -14.43
CA SER A 172 28.07 5.22 -15.05
C SER A 172 27.22 6.48 -15.25
N VAL A 173 26.01 6.33 -15.76
CA VAL A 173 25.07 7.45 -15.97
C VAL A 173 24.72 8.10 -14.63
N GLY A 174 24.45 7.32 -13.58
CA GLY A 174 24.18 7.83 -12.24
C GLY A 174 25.32 8.70 -11.70
N LYS A 175 26.57 8.22 -11.79
CA LYS A 175 27.76 8.99 -11.40
C LYS A 175 27.92 10.28 -12.20
N LEU A 176 27.72 10.22 -13.52
CA LEU A 176 27.87 11.38 -14.41
C LEU A 176 26.76 12.41 -14.23
N LEU A 177 25.54 11.96 -13.92
CA LEU A 177 24.42 12.80 -13.52
C LEU A 177 24.79 13.63 -12.29
N LEU A 178 25.40 13.02 -11.28
CA LEU A 178 25.84 13.72 -10.07
C LEU A 178 27.08 14.60 -10.34
N LEU A 179 28.09 14.08 -11.04
CA LEU A 179 29.35 14.78 -11.33
C LEU A 179 29.13 16.06 -12.14
N TYR A 180 28.15 16.06 -13.04
CA TYR A 180 27.82 17.18 -13.91
C TYR A 180 26.43 17.77 -13.66
N ALA A 181 25.87 17.55 -12.47
CA ALA A 181 24.55 18.01 -12.04
C ALA A 181 24.15 19.39 -12.57
N GLU A 182 24.98 20.42 -12.31
CA GLU A 182 24.73 21.82 -12.72
C GLU A 182 24.64 22.04 -14.24
N SER A 183 25.09 21.07 -15.03
CA SER A 183 25.10 21.14 -16.50
C SER A 183 23.77 20.65 -17.09
N TYR A 184 22.98 19.93 -16.32
CA TYR A 184 21.70 19.39 -16.76
C TYR A 184 20.55 20.35 -16.42
N LYS A 185 19.66 20.55 -17.40
CA LYS A 185 18.42 21.32 -17.24
C LYS A 185 17.23 20.41 -17.49
N PHE A 186 17.00 19.48 -16.57
CA PHE A 186 15.86 18.59 -16.63
C PHE A 186 14.59 19.27 -16.11
N SER A 187 13.47 18.93 -16.74
CA SER A 187 12.13 19.21 -16.26
C SER A 187 11.80 18.39 -15.01
N SER A 188 10.77 18.81 -14.25
CA SER A 188 10.26 18.02 -13.12
C SER A 188 9.92 16.58 -13.51
N TYR A 189 9.40 16.35 -14.72
CA TYR A 189 9.08 15.02 -15.22
C TYR A 189 10.33 14.14 -15.38
N GLU A 190 11.38 14.66 -16.01
CA GLU A 190 12.64 13.94 -16.19
C GLU A 190 13.35 13.69 -14.85
N CYS A 191 13.33 14.68 -13.95
CA CYS A 191 13.86 14.50 -12.59
C CYS A 191 13.12 13.38 -11.82
N LYS A 192 11.79 13.28 -11.95
CA LYS A 192 11.02 12.17 -11.36
C LYS A 192 11.41 10.81 -11.94
N ILE A 193 11.72 10.73 -13.24
CA ILE A 193 12.18 9.49 -13.87
C ILE A 193 13.54 9.09 -13.31
N ILE A 194 14.50 10.01 -13.26
CA ILE A 194 15.83 9.79 -12.67
C ILE A 194 15.67 9.33 -11.22
N PHE A 195 14.86 10.03 -10.42
CA PHE A 195 14.59 9.67 -9.03
C PHE A 195 14.05 8.24 -8.90
N ARG A 196 13.02 7.87 -9.68
CA ARG A 196 12.41 6.53 -9.61
C ARG A 196 13.36 5.42 -10.00
N HIS A 197 14.24 5.65 -10.98
CA HIS A 197 15.24 4.69 -11.39
C HIS A 197 16.33 4.50 -10.34
N TYR A 198 16.86 5.61 -9.81
CA TYR A 198 18.03 5.57 -8.91
C TYR A 198 17.70 5.47 -7.43
N LYS A 199 16.44 5.57 -6.98
CA LYS A 199 16.10 5.56 -5.54
C LYS A 199 16.63 4.35 -4.76
N GLN A 200 16.78 3.20 -5.41
CA GLN A 200 17.35 1.98 -4.83
C GLN A 200 18.79 1.68 -5.32
N LEU A 201 19.21 2.25 -6.44
CA LEU A 201 20.51 1.96 -7.08
C LEU A 201 21.61 2.95 -6.67
N ASN A 202 21.27 4.24 -6.57
CA ASN A 202 22.18 5.32 -6.22
C ASN A 202 21.40 6.45 -5.53
N VAL A 203 21.28 6.36 -4.20
CA VAL A 203 20.44 7.26 -3.41
C VAL A 203 20.85 8.73 -3.53
N ASN A 204 22.15 9.02 -3.67
CA ASN A 204 22.65 10.39 -3.85
C ASN A 204 22.15 11.02 -5.16
N THR A 205 22.15 10.24 -6.24
CA THR A 205 21.60 10.68 -7.53
C THR A 205 20.10 10.89 -7.40
N ALA A 206 19.38 9.97 -6.77
CA ALA A 206 17.96 10.11 -6.54
C ALA A 206 17.63 11.38 -5.74
N ILE A 207 18.25 11.58 -4.58
CA ILE A 207 18.07 12.76 -3.73
C ILE A 207 18.34 14.04 -4.52
N HIS A 208 19.46 14.14 -5.23
CA HIS A 208 19.83 15.35 -5.96
C HIS A 208 18.75 15.76 -6.97
N PHE A 209 18.36 14.85 -7.85
CA PHE A 209 17.34 15.16 -8.87
C PHE A 209 15.93 15.22 -8.28
N GLY A 210 15.66 14.49 -7.20
CA GLY A 210 14.40 14.57 -6.47
C GLY A 210 14.16 15.96 -5.88
N LEU A 211 15.18 16.57 -5.26
CA LEU A 211 15.14 17.94 -4.73
C LEU A 211 14.94 19.01 -5.82
N MET A 212 15.23 18.70 -7.09
CA MET A 212 14.98 19.61 -8.22
C MET A 212 13.52 19.60 -8.70
N VAL A 213 12.69 18.65 -8.23
CA VAL A 213 11.28 18.56 -8.61
C VAL A 213 10.47 19.64 -7.89
N ASN A 214 9.94 20.58 -8.66
CA ASN A 214 9.08 21.66 -8.16
C ASN A 214 7.61 21.36 -8.46
N ASP A 215 7.15 20.17 -8.10
CA ASP A 215 5.77 19.73 -8.26
C ASP A 215 5.26 19.18 -6.92
N PHE A 216 4.69 20.07 -6.11
CA PHE A 216 4.19 19.75 -4.76
C PHE A 216 2.77 19.19 -4.75
N GLU A 217 2.10 19.13 -5.91
CA GLU A 217 0.77 18.53 -6.04
C GLU A 217 0.84 17.00 -6.25
N ASP A 218 1.99 16.48 -6.71
CA ASP A 218 2.24 15.04 -6.76
C ASP A 218 2.58 14.49 -5.36
N ILE A 219 1.53 14.27 -4.56
CA ILE A 219 1.64 13.81 -3.17
C ILE A 219 2.45 12.51 -3.08
N LYS A 220 2.22 11.55 -3.98
CA LYS A 220 2.91 10.25 -3.96
C LYS A 220 4.41 10.42 -4.14
N PHE A 221 4.84 11.21 -5.13
CA PHE A 221 6.26 11.48 -5.34
C PHE A 221 6.90 12.18 -4.13
N ASN A 222 6.29 13.25 -3.63
CA ASN A 222 6.86 14.03 -2.54
C ASN A 222 6.97 13.22 -1.24
N ARG A 223 6.00 12.33 -0.99
CA ARG A 223 6.05 11.43 0.16
C ARG A 223 7.23 10.47 0.10
N VAL A 224 7.45 9.81 -1.04
CA VAL A 224 8.61 8.92 -1.25
C VAL A 224 9.92 9.70 -1.14
N LEU A 225 9.99 10.91 -1.71
CA LEU A 225 11.17 11.77 -1.58
C LEU A 225 11.45 12.16 -0.12
N CYS A 226 10.44 12.62 0.63
CA CYS A 226 10.58 12.98 2.04
C CYS A 226 11.05 11.80 2.91
N ARG A 227 10.58 10.59 2.60
CA ARG A 227 11.01 9.36 3.27
C ARG A 227 12.50 9.08 3.03
N ILE A 228 12.92 9.03 1.76
CA ILE A 228 14.32 8.81 1.39
C ILE A 228 15.23 9.89 2.00
N LEU A 229 14.78 11.15 2.02
CA LEU A 229 15.51 12.23 2.67
C LEU A 229 15.66 11.98 4.18
N GLY A 230 14.60 11.52 4.85
CA GLY A 230 14.65 11.19 6.28
C GLY A 230 15.61 10.04 6.59
N GLU A 231 15.54 8.95 5.81
CA GLU A 231 16.42 7.77 5.93
C GLU A 231 17.91 8.06 5.67
N ASN A 232 18.23 9.20 5.03
CA ASN A 232 19.58 9.60 4.66
C ASN A 232 20.01 10.92 5.33
N ASP A 233 19.47 11.23 6.52
CA ASP A 233 19.84 12.39 7.35
C ASP A 233 19.58 13.78 6.70
N HIS A 234 18.75 13.86 5.67
CA HIS A 234 18.31 15.11 5.01
C HIS A 234 16.99 15.64 5.58
N ASN A 235 16.90 15.63 6.89
CA ASN A 235 15.70 15.95 7.65
C ASN A 235 15.19 17.39 7.45
N ASN A 236 16.07 18.36 7.24
CA ASN A 236 15.67 19.75 7.01
C ASN A 236 15.02 19.94 5.62
N GLU A 237 15.54 19.26 4.61
CA GLU A 237 14.99 19.24 3.25
C GLU A 237 13.64 18.53 3.23
N SER A 238 13.54 17.37 3.90
CA SER A 238 12.29 16.63 4.07
C SER A 238 11.21 17.52 4.72
N TYR A 239 11.55 18.20 5.82
CA TYR A 239 10.66 19.16 6.47
C TYR A 239 10.25 20.31 5.55
N ALA A 240 11.20 20.90 4.81
CA ALA A 240 10.92 22.02 3.93
C ALA A 240 9.96 21.63 2.78
N ILE A 241 10.12 20.43 2.23
CA ILE A 241 9.22 19.88 1.20
C ILE A 241 7.84 19.61 1.80
N SER A 242 7.77 18.89 2.93
CA SER A 242 6.49 18.61 3.61
C SER A 242 5.73 19.88 3.95
N LYS A 243 6.42 20.94 4.38
CA LYS A 243 5.80 22.25 4.63
C LYS A 243 5.20 22.89 3.38
N LYS A 244 5.85 22.75 2.23
CA LYS A 244 5.34 23.26 0.95
C LYS A 244 4.13 22.45 0.48
N VAL A 245 4.21 21.12 0.53
CA VAL A 245 3.11 20.23 0.10
C VAL A 245 1.89 20.39 1.01
N ALA A 246 2.07 20.41 2.32
CA ALA A 246 0.99 20.64 3.28
C ALA A 246 0.27 21.97 3.00
N LYS A 247 1.04 23.03 2.71
CA LYS A 247 0.49 24.35 2.39
C LYS A 247 -0.25 24.38 1.06
N SER A 248 0.22 23.67 0.03
CA SER A 248 -0.39 23.72 -1.31
C SER A 248 -1.62 22.81 -1.42
N THR A 249 -1.54 21.61 -0.85
CA THR A 249 -2.55 20.55 -1.04
C THR A 249 -3.49 20.36 0.15
N GLY A 250 -3.10 20.81 1.35
CA GLY A 250 -3.78 20.43 2.59
C GLY A 250 -3.64 18.95 2.95
N ASN A 251 -2.69 18.23 2.34
CA ASN A 251 -2.47 16.82 2.60
C ASN A 251 -2.14 16.58 4.09
N SER A 252 -2.83 15.63 4.71
CA SER A 252 -2.67 15.30 6.13
C SER A 252 -1.26 14.79 6.40
N TRP A 253 -0.78 13.76 5.70
CA TRP A 253 0.54 13.16 5.94
C TRP A 253 1.68 14.19 5.96
N HIS A 254 1.72 15.13 5.01
CA HIS A 254 2.74 16.17 5.01
C HIS A 254 2.54 17.21 6.13
N SER A 255 1.29 17.53 6.49
CA SER A 255 0.99 18.38 7.65
C SER A 255 1.48 17.72 8.95
N ASP A 256 1.32 16.40 9.01
CA ASP A 256 1.76 15.53 10.10
C ASP A 256 3.29 15.55 10.24
N GLN A 257 4.01 15.41 9.13
CA GLN A 257 5.48 15.51 9.11
C GLN A 257 5.98 16.87 9.58
N VAL A 258 5.34 17.96 9.15
CA VAL A 258 5.69 19.32 9.60
C VAL A 258 5.50 19.43 11.10
N TYR A 259 4.36 18.93 11.61
CA TYR A 259 4.07 18.97 13.03
C TYR A 259 5.05 18.12 13.84
N LEU A 260 5.32 16.88 13.42
CA LEU A 260 6.29 15.98 14.04
C LEU A 260 7.66 16.64 14.12
N TYR A 261 8.13 17.22 13.02
CA TYR A 261 9.44 17.87 12.97
C TYR A 261 9.51 19.11 13.87
N ASP A 262 8.45 19.92 13.91
CA ASP A 262 8.35 21.06 14.81
C ASP A 262 8.36 20.60 16.29
N ALA A 263 7.70 19.48 16.59
CA ALA A 263 7.72 18.85 17.91
C ALA A 263 9.12 18.29 18.27
N ILE A 264 9.79 17.60 17.34
CA ILE A 264 11.15 17.06 17.51
C ILE A 264 12.16 18.20 17.75
N LYS A 265 12.09 19.31 16.99
CA LYS A 265 12.95 20.48 17.21
C LYS A 265 12.74 21.16 18.56
N SER A 266 11.56 21.00 19.16
CA SER A 266 11.26 21.48 20.51
C SER A 266 11.64 20.51 21.62
N THR A 267 12.18 19.34 21.27
CA THR A 267 12.51 18.23 22.17
C THR A 267 14.01 18.22 22.51
N PRO A 268 14.43 17.94 23.76
CA PRO A 268 15.84 17.79 24.11
C PRO A 268 16.56 16.68 23.32
N LEU A 269 17.82 16.91 22.99
CA LEU A 269 18.64 16.08 22.08
C LEU A 269 18.73 14.61 22.51
N GLU A 270 18.64 14.30 23.82
CA GLU A 270 18.69 12.93 24.33
C GLU A 270 17.42 12.11 24.01
N ILE A 271 16.30 12.77 23.69
CA ILE A 271 15.04 12.14 23.27
C ILE A 271 14.95 12.11 21.74
N THR A 272 15.51 13.13 21.06
CA THR A 272 15.61 13.21 19.59
C THR A 272 16.37 12.02 18.98
N GLN A 273 17.46 11.55 19.61
CA GLN A 273 18.25 10.41 19.10
C GLN A 273 17.51 9.06 19.09
N LEU A 274 16.42 8.93 19.86
CA LEU A 274 15.52 7.77 19.86
C LEU A 274 14.36 7.95 18.87
N ILE A 275 14.01 9.18 18.54
CA ILE A 275 12.93 9.53 17.59
C ILE A 275 13.46 9.63 16.15
N ASP A 276 14.72 10.00 15.95
CA ASP A 276 15.36 10.03 14.62
C ASP A 276 15.44 8.62 13.97
N GLY A 277 15.26 7.55 14.76
CA GLY A 277 15.08 6.19 14.29
C GLY A 277 13.62 5.76 14.02
N LEU A 278 12.62 6.59 14.33
CA LEU A 278 11.21 6.25 14.13
C LEU A 278 10.77 6.53 12.69
N PRO A 279 10.42 5.52 11.89
CA PRO A 279 9.99 5.73 10.52
C PRO A 279 8.65 6.47 10.51
N SER A 280 8.55 7.52 9.70
CA SER A 280 7.37 8.37 9.54
C SER A 280 6.17 7.69 8.84
N SER A 281 6.17 6.37 8.67
CA SER A 281 5.02 5.64 8.10
C SER A 281 4.76 4.25 8.68
N ASN A 282 5.75 3.49 9.14
CA ASN A 282 5.53 2.15 9.73
C ASN A 282 6.42 2.01 10.98
N MET A 283 5.82 1.84 12.16
CA MET A 283 6.55 1.25 13.29
C MET A 283 6.43 -0.27 13.12
N PRO A 284 7.52 -1.01 12.85
CA PRO A 284 7.57 -2.44 13.11
C PRO A 284 7.28 -2.70 14.60
N GLU A 285 6.81 -3.91 14.93
CA GLU A 285 6.64 -4.32 16.35
C GLU A 285 7.92 -4.18 17.18
N ASP A 286 9.09 -4.23 16.53
CA ASP A 286 10.41 -4.16 17.18
C ASP A 286 10.71 -2.76 17.78
N ASP A 287 10.29 -1.66 17.16
CA ASP A 287 10.52 -0.29 17.67
C ASP A 287 9.69 0.01 18.93
N TYR A 288 8.54 -0.65 19.08
CA TYR A 288 7.70 -0.53 20.27
C TYR A 288 8.36 -1.15 21.50
N GLN A 289 9.13 -2.23 21.32
CA GLN A 289 9.84 -2.89 22.40
C GLN A 289 10.99 -2.02 22.92
N GLU A 290 11.76 -1.39 22.05
CA GLU A 290 12.86 -0.50 22.45
C GLU A 290 12.36 0.72 23.24
N ILE A 291 11.27 1.36 22.79
CA ILE A 291 10.67 2.48 23.52
C ILE A 291 10.09 2.02 24.85
N SER A 292 9.40 0.86 24.89
CA SER A 292 8.87 0.29 26.13
C SER A 292 9.99 0.00 27.15
N GLU A 293 11.09 -0.60 26.70
CA GLU A 293 12.28 -0.83 27.54
C GLU A 293 12.92 0.47 28.02
N TYR A 294 12.96 1.51 27.18
CA TYR A 294 13.48 2.83 27.56
C TYR A 294 12.58 3.53 28.57
N ILE A 295 11.25 3.50 28.42
CA ILE A 295 10.30 4.01 29.43
C ILE A 295 10.62 3.40 30.80
N GLY A 296 10.90 2.09 30.84
CA GLY A 296 11.36 1.42 32.06
C GLY A 296 12.71 1.93 32.58
N LYS A 297 13.66 2.26 31.70
CA LYS A 297 14.98 2.80 32.08
C LYS A 297 14.93 4.24 32.62
N ILE A 298 14.01 5.07 32.13
CA ILE A 298 13.88 6.48 32.53
C ILE A 298 12.77 6.73 33.55
N GLU A 299 12.26 5.69 34.22
CA GLU A 299 11.20 5.81 35.23
C GLU A 299 11.56 6.78 36.38
N SER A 300 12.84 7.03 36.65
CA SER A 300 13.27 8.06 37.60
C SER A 300 13.21 9.50 37.07
N GLU A 301 13.09 9.69 35.75
CA GLU A 301 13.16 10.97 35.05
C GLU A 301 11.78 11.45 34.57
N GLN A 302 10.89 11.73 35.52
CA GLN A 302 9.46 11.97 35.28
C GLN A 302 9.14 13.07 34.27
N TRP A 303 9.98 14.11 34.16
CA TRP A 303 9.79 15.17 33.16
C TRP A 303 9.98 14.67 31.71
N LYS A 304 10.89 13.71 31.49
CA LYS A 304 11.10 13.07 30.17
C LYS A 304 9.90 12.21 29.80
N ILE A 305 9.37 11.45 30.76
CA ILE A 305 8.17 10.62 30.55
C ILE A 305 6.95 11.49 30.26
N LEU A 306 6.78 12.62 30.95
CA LEU A 306 5.68 13.56 30.67
C LEU A 306 5.79 14.18 29.27
N HIS A 307 6.99 14.52 28.81
CA HIS A 307 7.20 15.01 27.46
C HIS A 307 6.86 13.94 26.42
N LEU A 308 7.42 12.74 26.58
CA LEU A 308 7.16 11.59 25.72
C LEU A 308 5.66 11.23 25.69
N PHE A 309 4.99 11.23 26.85
CA PHE A 309 3.55 11.03 26.96
C PHE A 309 2.77 12.01 26.07
N ASN A 310 3.05 13.32 26.18
CA ASN A 310 2.33 14.34 25.43
C ASN A 310 2.54 14.21 23.92
N MET A 311 3.77 13.87 23.51
CA MET A 311 4.09 13.56 22.12
C MET A 311 3.29 12.36 21.60
N LEU A 312 3.38 11.22 22.29
CA LEU A 312 2.71 9.97 21.90
C LEU A 312 1.19 10.10 21.96
N PHE A 313 0.66 10.82 22.96
CA PHE A 313 -0.77 11.09 23.06
C PHE A 313 -1.28 11.85 21.85
N LYS A 314 -0.49 12.81 21.34
CA LYS A 314 -0.86 13.57 20.17
C LYS A 314 -0.82 12.72 18.90
N VAL A 315 0.22 11.90 18.73
CA VAL A 315 0.30 10.89 17.64
C VAL A 315 -0.93 9.98 17.68
N HIS A 316 -1.35 9.55 18.87
CA HIS A 316 -2.58 8.78 19.03
C HIS A 316 -3.83 9.60 18.69
N TYR A 317 -3.93 10.84 19.14
CA TYR A 317 -5.09 11.68 18.91
C TYR A 317 -5.34 11.94 17.42
N GLU A 318 -4.27 12.15 16.64
CA GLU A 318 -4.33 12.47 15.21
C GLU A 318 -4.35 11.22 14.32
N TYR A 319 -3.54 10.19 14.61
CA TYR A 319 -3.36 9.01 13.73
C TYR A 319 -3.88 7.70 14.30
N ARG A 320 -4.37 7.70 15.55
CA ARG A 320 -4.73 6.48 16.29
C ARG A 320 -3.57 5.47 16.44
N LYS A 321 -2.32 5.93 16.32
CA LYS A 321 -1.09 5.13 16.53
C LYS A 321 -0.50 5.35 17.92
N ALA A 322 0.40 4.48 18.37
CA ALA A 322 1.13 4.61 19.64
C ALA A 322 0.28 4.76 20.92
N GLY A 323 -0.99 4.33 20.89
CA GLY A 323 -1.88 4.40 22.05
C GLY A 323 -1.35 3.65 23.27
N ASN A 324 -0.79 2.45 23.05
CA ASN A 324 -0.22 1.60 24.10
C ASN A 324 0.97 2.25 24.79
N LEU A 325 1.93 2.78 24.03
CA LEU A 325 3.08 3.47 24.59
C LEU A 325 2.66 4.74 25.34
N SER A 326 1.69 5.48 24.79
CA SER A 326 1.13 6.66 25.48
C SER A 326 0.46 6.27 26.80
N LEU A 327 -0.33 5.18 26.82
CA LEU A 327 -0.94 4.64 28.03
C LEU A 327 0.13 4.23 29.05
N GLN A 328 1.18 3.52 28.63
CA GLN A 328 2.30 3.10 29.48
C GLN A 328 3.03 4.29 30.11
N CYS A 329 3.37 5.33 29.34
CA CYS A 329 3.97 6.55 29.88
C CYS A 329 3.04 7.21 30.91
N GLY A 330 1.75 7.33 30.59
CA GLY A 330 0.76 7.94 31.48
C GLY A 330 0.59 7.16 32.78
N GLU A 331 0.54 5.83 32.72
CA GLU A 331 0.43 4.96 33.89
C GLU A 331 1.68 5.04 34.78
N SER A 332 2.88 5.11 34.20
CA SER A 332 4.13 5.30 34.95
C SER A 332 4.16 6.66 35.69
N LEU A 333 3.73 7.75 35.03
CA LEU A 333 3.59 9.06 35.68
C LEU A 333 2.62 9.02 36.86
N VAL A 334 1.47 8.37 36.69
CA VAL A 334 0.47 8.22 37.77
C VAL A 334 1.01 7.36 38.92
N ALA A 335 1.74 6.29 38.63
CA ALA A 335 2.41 5.47 39.64
C ALA A 335 3.46 6.28 40.43
N ALA A 336 4.11 7.24 39.81
CA ALA A 336 5.03 8.19 40.45
C ALA A 336 4.34 9.35 41.20
N GLY A 337 3.01 9.34 41.28
CA GLY A 337 2.22 10.30 42.05
C GLY A 337 1.76 11.54 41.28
N PHE A 338 1.95 11.59 39.95
CA PHE A 338 1.40 12.67 39.14
C PHE A 338 -0.11 12.54 39.03
N ASN A 339 -0.82 13.63 39.33
CA ASN A 339 -2.29 13.69 39.28
C ASN A 339 -2.83 14.95 38.60
N GLN A 340 -1.96 15.65 37.85
CA GLN A 340 -2.31 16.88 37.13
C GLN A 340 -3.52 16.68 36.20
N ALA A 341 -4.44 17.64 36.19
CA ALA A 341 -5.73 17.51 35.53
C ALA A 341 -5.61 17.20 34.04
N ASP A 342 -4.70 17.89 33.33
CA ASP A 342 -4.49 17.70 31.89
C ASP A 342 -3.99 16.28 31.54
N LEU A 343 -2.96 15.80 32.26
CA LEU A 343 -2.44 14.43 32.14
C LEU A 343 -3.55 13.40 32.36
N MET A 344 -4.29 13.54 33.46
CA MET A 344 -5.34 12.60 33.85
C MET A 344 -6.50 12.58 32.85
N ILE A 345 -6.90 13.74 32.30
CA ILE A 345 -7.94 13.83 31.26
C ILE A 345 -7.49 13.17 29.94
N LYS A 346 -6.24 13.37 29.53
CA LYS A 346 -5.66 12.75 28.33
C LYS A 346 -5.59 11.23 28.50
N LEU A 347 -5.06 10.76 29.61
CA LEU A 347 -4.97 9.33 29.93
C LEU A 347 -6.35 8.67 30.02
N ALA A 348 -7.30 9.34 30.68
CA ALA A 348 -8.70 8.91 30.72
C ALA A 348 -9.32 8.80 29.32
N SER A 349 -8.94 9.68 28.39
CA SER A 349 -9.43 9.65 27.00
C SER A 349 -8.84 8.51 26.18
N LEU A 350 -7.58 8.11 26.42
CA LEU A 350 -6.99 6.90 25.85
C LEU A 350 -7.74 5.65 26.34
N MET A 351 -7.98 5.55 27.65
CA MET A 351 -8.72 4.42 28.23
C MET A 351 -10.15 4.34 27.68
N MET A 352 -10.84 5.47 27.52
CA MET A 352 -12.15 5.52 26.87
C MET A 352 -12.10 5.09 25.41
N TYR A 353 -11.05 5.49 24.67
CA TYR A 353 -10.86 5.04 23.30
C TYR A 353 -10.75 3.52 23.21
N ASP A 354 -10.08 2.89 24.20
CA ASP A 354 -9.97 1.44 24.40
C ASP A 354 -11.21 0.78 25.04
N GLY A 355 -12.29 1.53 25.28
CA GLY A 355 -13.55 1.01 25.80
C GLY A 355 -13.58 0.75 27.30
N LYS A 356 -12.59 1.26 28.05
CA LYS A 356 -12.39 1.07 29.50
C LYS A 356 -12.93 2.28 30.30
N PHE A 357 -14.25 2.42 30.38
CA PHE A 357 -14.92 3.57 30.99
C PHE A 357 -14.81 3.59 32.51
N THR A 358 -14.97 2.43 33.18
CA THR A 358 -14.86 2.34 34.64
C THR A 358 -13.44 2.62 35.12
N GLU A 359 -12.44 2.09 34.43
CA GLU A 359 -11.02 2.38 34.71
C GLU A 359 -10.73 3.88 34.53
N SER A 360 -11.21 4.46 33.42
CA SER A 360 -11.11 5.90 33.14
C SER A 360 -11.76 6.76 34.24
N LEU A 361 -12.96 6.38 34.72
CA LEU A 361 -13.62 7.08 35.81
C LEU A 361 -12.86 6.97 37.13
N ASN A 362 -12.34 5.79 37.46
CA ASN A 362 -11.57 5.55 38.68
C ASN A 362 -10.22 6.26 38.65
N LEU A 363 -9.60 6.40 37.48
CA LEU A 363 -8.42 7.22 37.27
C LEU A 363 -8.72 8.69 37.61
N LEU A 364 -9.77 9.28 37.01
CA LEU A 364 -10.10 10.69 37.23
C LEU A 364 -10.46 11.03 38.67
N LYS A 365 -10.98 10.08 39.47
CA LYS A 365 -11.20 10.29 40.92
C LYS A 365 -9.90 10.55 41.70
N LYS A 366 -8.74 10.18 41.15
CA LYS A 366 -7.42 10.42 41.75
C LYS A 366 -6.78 11.72 41.25
N ALA A 367 -7.37 12.40 40.26
CA ALA A 367 -6.84 13.64 39.71
C ALA A 367 -6.98 14.80 40.70
N GLU A 368 -6.16 15.83 40.53
CA GLU A 368 -6.35 17.09 41.23
C GLU A 368 -7.74 17.72 40.93
N GLU A 369 -8.27 18.48 41.88
CA GLU A 369 -9.57 19.12 41.70
C GLU A 369 -9.52 20.18 40.59
N HIS A 370 -10.24 19.91 39.50
CA HIS A 370 -10.33 20.84 38.37
C HIS A 370 -11.70 20.75 37.68
N PRO A 371 -12.33 21.86 37.26
CA PRO A 371 -13.65 21.83 36.63
C PRO A 371 -13.73 20.93 35.38
N SER A 372 -12.64 20.84 34.62
CA SER A 372 -12.59 19.99 33.42
C SER A 372 -12.56 18.49 33.75
N VAL A 373 -11.97 18.11 34.89
CA VAL A 373 -11.98 16.72 35.38
C VAL A 373 -13.41 16.34 35.73
N ASN A 374 -14.11 17.17 36.50
CA ASN A 374 -15.52 16.95 36.87
C ASN A 374 -16.40 16.80 35.62
N LYS A 375 -16.25 17.70 34.64
CA LYS A 375 -16.99 17.62 33.36
C LYS A 375 -16.73 16.30 32.63
N LYS A 376 -15.47 15.84 32.59
CA LYS A 376 -15.09 14.57 31.96
C LYS A 376 -15.65 13.37 32.70
N MET A 377 -15.62 13.37 34.04
CA MET A 377 -16.21 12.33 34.88
C MET A 377 -17.72 12.21 34.66
N GLU A 378 -18.45 13.33 34.59
CA GLU A 378 -19.90 13.30 34.29
C GLU A 378 -20.18 12.74 32.90
N SER A 379 -19.37 13.10 31.90
CA SER A 379 -19.45 12.51 30.56
C SER A 379 -19.24 10.99 30.58
N ILE A 380 -18.27 10.48 31.36
CA ILE A 380 -18.01 9.05 31.49
C ILE A 380 -19.14 8.33 32.24
N LYS A 381 -19.67 8.92 33.32
CA LYS A 381 -20.82 8.36 34.06
C LYS A 381 -22.05 8.23 33.15
N LEU A 382 -22.30 9.21 32.29
CA LEU A 382 -23.38 9.13 31.31
C LEU A 382 -23.18 7.95 30.35
N ARG A 383 -21.96 7.75 29.84
CA ARG A 383 -21.62 6.61 28.98
C ARG A 383 -21.76 5.27 29.72
N LEU A 384 -21.28 5.16 30.96
CA LEU A 384 -21.46 3.95 31.77
C LEU A 384 -22.94 3.62 31.98
N LYS A 385 -23.77 4.64 32.19
CA LYS A 385 -25.22 4.46 32.25
C LYS A 385 -25.78 3.93 30.92
N GLU A 386 -25.30 4.40 29.77
CA GLU A 386 -25.70 3.86 28.45
C GLU A 386 -25.34 2.38 28.27
N LEU A 387 -24.21 1.94 28.85
CA LEU A 387 -23.74 0.55 28.77
C LEU A 387 -24.48 -0.40 29.73
N ASP A 388 -25.28 0.12 30.66
CA ASP A 388 -26.05 -0.71 31.62
C ASP A 388 -27.06 -1.60 30.86
N GLU A 389 -26.81 -2.90 30.89
CA GLU A 389 -27.63 -3.91 30.20
C GLU A 389 -29.04 -4.03 30.75
N SER A 390 -29.26 -3.62 32.01
CA SER A 390 -30.60 -3.63 32.62
C SER A 390 -31.54 -2.58 32.03
N LEU A 391 -30.99 -1.56 31.35
CA LEU A 391 -31.80 -0.54 30.69
C LEU A 391 -32.45 -1.12 29.42
N VAL A 392 -33.78 -1.19 29.45
CA VAL A 392 -34.60 -1.64 28.32
C VAL A 392 -34.87 -0.46 27.38
N ILE A 393 -34.79 -0.70 26.07
CA ILE A 393 -35.22 0.27 25.05
C ILE A 393 -36.74 0.18 24.96
N VAL A 394 -37.44 1.27 25.28
CA VAL A 394 -38.91 1.33 25.27
C VAL A 394 -39.36 2.48 24.36
N PRO A 395 -39.58 2.21 23.06
CA PRO A 395 -40.14 3.19 22.14
C PRO A 395 -41.54 3.65 22.55
N LYS A 396 -41.85 4.92 22.28
CA LYS A 396 -43.19 5.48 22.45
C LYS A 396 -43.93 5.45 21.11
N PHE A 397 -44.47 4.29 20.75
CA PHE A 397 -45.31 4.15 19.57
C PHE A 397 -46.62 4.92 19.76
N SER A 398 -46.92 5.84 18.83
CA SER A 398 -48.11 6.69 18.91
C SER A 398 -48.80 6.83 17.55
N PRO A 399 -50.07 6.43 17.42
CA PRO A 399 -50.80 5.55 18.36
C PRO A 399 -50.16 4.14 18.42
N PRO A 400 -50.29 3.42 19.55
CA PRO A 400 -50.04 1.98 19.61
C PRO A 400 -50.91 1.26 18.58
N TYR A 401 -50.36 0.25 17.90
CA TYR A 401 -51.06 -0.38 16.77
C TYR A 401 -50.53 -1.79 16.53
N THR A 402 -51.45 -2.72 16.24
CA THR A 402 -51.13 -4.10 15.88
C THR A 402 -51.94 -4.46 14.65
N PHE A 403 -51.31 -5.06 13.65
CA PHE A 403 -52.00 -5.45 12.42
C PHE A 403 -52.95 -6.62 12.65
N SER A 404 -54.10 -6.59 11.99
CA SER A 404 -54.84 -7.81 11.67
C SER A 404 -54.25 -8.50 10.44
N GLU A 405 -54.40 -9.82 10.31
CA GLU A 405 -53.85 -10.57 9.17
C GLU A 405 -54.32 -10.09 7.79
N GLN A 406 -55.50 -9.45 7.73
CA GLN A 406 -56.12 -8.95 6.50
C GLN A 406 -55.52 -7.62 6.03
N GLU A 407 -54.87 -6.89 6.92
CA GLU A 407 -54.23 -5.61 6.61
C GLU A 407 -52.86 -5.78 5.94
N LEU A 408 -52.19 -6.90 6.22
CA LEU A 408 -50.85 -7.19 5.70
C LEU A 408 -50.89 -7.54 4.21
N ILE A 409 -49.94 -7.01 3.46
CA ILE A 409 -49.74 -7.40 2.07
C ILE A 409 -48.93 -8.70 2.06
N SER A 410 -49.59 -9.78 1.66
CA SER A 410 -48.97 -11.11 1.56
C SER A 410 -47.75 -11.06 0.64
N GLY A 411 -46.62 -11.60 1.10
CA GLY A 411 -45.39 -11.60 0.33
C GLY A 411 -44.62 -10.28 0.30
N ARG A 412 -45.10 -9.24 1.03
CA ARG A 412 -44.35 -7.99 1.18
C ARG A 412 -43.36 -8.07 2.34
N VAL A 413 -42.12 -7.66 2.10
CA VAL A 413 -41.04 -7.64 3.10
C VAL A 413 -40.37 -6.26 3.10
N LEU A 414 -40.15 -5.71 4.29
CA LEU A 414 -39.34 -4.50 4.46
C LEU A 414 -37.97 -4.86 5.01
N TYR A 415 -36.93 -4.53 4.24
CA TYR A 415 -35.55 -4.92 4.48
C TYR A 415 -34.69 -3.74 4.93
N MET A 416 -34.20 -3.79 6.16
CA MET A 416 -33.58 -2.64 6.84
C MET A 416 -32.05 -2.67 6.71
N LEU A 417 -31.46 -1.58 6.25
CA LEU A 417 -30.06 -1.49 5.82
C LEU A 417 -29.27 -0.42 6.57
N HIS A 418 -28.05 -0.77 7.00
CA HIS A 418 -27.13 0.21 7.59
C HIS A 418 -26.56 1.17 6.54
N ASN A 419 -26.18 0.65 5.37
CA ASN A 419 -25.76 1.40 4.19
C ASN A 419 -26.33 0.71 2.94
N SER A 420 -26.45 1.45 1.83
CA SER A 420 -27.11 0.92 0.63
C SER A 420 -26.72 1.66 -0.65
N LEU A 421 -27.00 1.01 -1.77
CA LEU A 421 -27.08 1.69 -3.07
C LEU A 421 -28.17 2.78 -3.04
N PRO A 422 -28.01 3.86 -3.84
CA PRO A 422 -26.87 4.15 -4.71
C PRO A 422 -25.70 4.88 -4.01
N TYR A 423 -25.74 5.07 -2.69
CA TYR A 423 -24.82 5.97 -1.98
C TYR A 423 -23.52 5.32 -1.50
N GLU A 424 -23.58 4.01 -1.23
CA GLU A 424 -22.44 3.17 -0.90
C GLU A 424 -22.54 1.83 -1.63
N SER A 425 -21.40 1.30 -2.07
CA SER A 425 -21.29 0.05 -2.83
C SER A 425 -20.41 -1.02 -2.15
N GLY A 426 -20.07 -0.81 -0.88
CA GLY A 426 -19.29 -1.77 -0.09
C GLY A 426 -20.00 -3.13 0.08
N GLY A 427 -19.31 -4.08 0.71
CA GLY A 427 -19.77 -5.49 0.78
C GLY A 427 -21.19 -5.67 1.31
N TYR A 428 -21.60 -4.92 2.35
CA TYR A 428 -22.98 -4.97 2.85
C TYR A 428 -24.01 -4.47 1.83
N ALA A 429 -23.72 -3.38 1.12
CA ALA A 429 -24.63 -2.85 0.10
C ALA A 429 -24.74 -3.81 -1.09
N THR A 430 -23.60 -4.33 -1.57
CA THR A 430 -23.55 -5.29 -2.69
C THR A 430 -24.30 -6.58 -2.35
N ARG A 431 -24.05 -7.15 -1.15
CA ARG A 431 -24.79 -8.33 -0.67
C ARG A 431 -26.29 -8.07 -0.62
N SER A 432 -26.68 -6.96 0.01
CA SER A 432 -28.09 -6.63 0.20
C SER A 432 -28.79 -6.52 -1.14
N HIS A 433 -28.20 -5.75 -2.06
CA HIS A 433 -28.78 -5.55 -3.37
C HIS A 433 -28.95 -6.87 -4.13
N GLY A 434 -27.93 -7.72 -4.13
CA GLY A 434 -28.02 -9.01 -4.80
C GLY A 434 -29.12 -9.91 -4.24
N LEU A 435 -29.23 -9.99 -2.91
CA LEU A 435 -30.29 -10.76 -2.27
C LEU A 435 -31.68 -10.18 -2.54
N LEU A 436 -31.84 -8.85 -2.49
CA LEU A 436 -33.11 -8.16 -2.79
C LEU A 436 -33.55 -8.46 -4.23
N CYS A 437 -32.65 -8.37 -5.19
CA CYS A 437 -32.91 -8.72 -6.59
C CYS A 437 -33.33 -10.19 -6.74
N GLY A 438 -32.61 -11.13 -6.12
CA GLY A 438 -32.96 -12.56 -6.18
C GLY A 438 -34.30 -12.90 -5.53
N VAL A 439 -34.62 -12.26 -4.40
CA VAL A 439 -35.92 -12.44 -3.72
C VAL A 439 -37.06 -11.87 -4.58
N ARG A 440 -36.86 -10.69 -5.18
CA ARG A 440 -37.85 -10.08 -6.08
C ARG A 440 -38.12 -10.94 -7.31
N GLN A 441 -37.08 -11.56 -7.88
CA GLN A 441 -37.21 -12.51 -9.00
C GLN A 441 -38.01 -13.76 -8.61
N SER A 442 -38.07 -14.09 -7.31
CA SER A 442 -38.89 -15.19 -6.78
C SER A 442 -40.34 -14.78 -6.52
N GLY A 443 -40.78 -13.59 -6.95
CA GLY A 443 -42.18 -13.12 -6.86
C GLY A 443 -42.51 -12.30 -5.61
N TRP A 444 -41.58 -12.17 -4.66
CA TRP A 444 -41.80 -11.42 -3.43
C TRP A 444 -41.73 -9.90 -3.66
N ASP A 445 -42.61 -9.15 -2.97
CA ASP A 445 -42.59 -7.69 -2.92
C ASP A 445 -41.61 -7.23 -1.84
N ILE A 446 -40.32 -7.29 -2.15
CA ILE A 446 -39.26 -6.89 -1.23
C ILE A 446 -38.81 -5.46 -1.50
N GLN A 447 -38.81 -4.65 -0.44
CA GLN A 447 -38.40 -3.25 -0.48
C GLN A 447 -37.36 -2.99 0.60
N ALA A 448 -36.44 -2.06 0.34
CA ALA A 448 -35.39 -1.71 1.27
C ALA A 448 -35.69 -0.39 1.99
N ILE A 449 -35.25 -0.26 3.23
CA ILE A 449 -35.24 0.99 3.97
C ILE A 449 -33.91 1.16 4.69
N THR A 450 -33.35 2.35 4.72
CA THR A 450 -32.11 2.59 5.45
C THR A 450 -32.36 2.99 6.89
N ARG A 451 -31.34 2.80 7.72
CA ARG A 451 -31.31 3.33 9.07
C ARG A 451 -31.58 4.84 9.11
N LEU A 452 -32.01 5.31 10.28
CA LEU A 452 -32.31 6.70 10.57
C LEU A 452 -31.19 7.64 10.06
N ALA A 453 -31.62 8.68 9.34
CA ALA A 453 -30.80 9.76 8.76
C ALA A 453 -29.80 9.36 7.67
N TYR A 454 -29.64 8.08 7.32
CA TYR A 454 -28.79 7.71 6.19
C TYR A 454 -29.41 8.17 4.86
N PRO A 455 -28.62 8.73 3.90
CA PRO A 455 -27.17 8.97 3.94
C PRO A 455 -26.79 10.39 4.37
N LEU A 456 -27.76 11.19 4.81
CA LEU A 456 -27.57 12.60 5.16
C LEU A 456 -26.63 12.79 6.35
N ASP A 457 -26.48 11.78 7.20
CA ASP A 457 -25.55 11.80 8.33
C ASP A 457 -24.07 11.59 7.93
N LEU A 458 -23.80 11.13 6.69
CA LEU A 458 -22.44 11.02 6.18
C LEU A 458 -21.91 12.39 5.71
N THR A 459 -20.70 12.76 6.15
CA THR A 459 -20.08 14.08 5.86
C THR A 459 -20.08 14.45 4.38
N LYS A 460 -19.84 13.48 3.48
CA LYS A 460 -19.84 13.69 2.01
C LYS A 460 -21.23 14.05 1.43
N HIS A 461 -22.28 13.90 2.22
CA HIS A 461 -23.67 14.17 1.85
C HIS A 461 -24.33 15.28 2.68
N HIS A 462 -23.61 15.88 3.63
CA HIS A 462 -24.11 17.01 4.41
C HIS A 462 -24.56 18.16 3.49
N GLY A 463 -25.76 18.69 3.74
CA GLY A 463 -26.35 19.78 2.95
C GLY A 463 -26.85 19.39 1.55
N LYS A 464 -26.78 18.12 1.15
CA LYS A 464 -27.34 17.66 -0.13
C LYS A 464 -28.82 17.29 0.00
N THR A 465 -29.61 17.60 -1.02
CA THR A 465 -30.99 17.08 -1.13
C THR A 465 -30.96 15.64 -1.61
N ILE A 466 -31.49 14.72 -0.81
CA ILE A 466 -31.56 13.30 -1.10
C ILE A 466 -33.03 12.88 -1.22
N PRO A 467 -33.44 12.18 -2.30
CA PRO A 467 -34.80 11.65 -2.41
C PRO A 467 -35.11 10.68 -1.27
N SER A 468 -36.33 10.76 -0.73
CA SER A 468 -36.82 9.81 0.28
C SER A 468 -37.02 8.39 -0.29
N ILE A 469 -37.17 8.28 -1.61
CA ILE A 469 -37.33 7.03 -2.35
C ILE A 469 -36.41 7.06 -3.58
N SER A 470 -35.73 5.94 -3.82
CA SER A 470 -34.93 5.70 -5.02
C SER A 470 -35.18 4.28 -5.54
N GLU A 471 -34.87 4.04 -6.82
CA GLU A 471 -34.99 2.73 -7.43
C GLU A 471 -33.66 2.34 -8.08
N VAL A 472 -33.21 1.10 -7.84
CA VAL A 472 -32.02 0.52 -8.45
C VAL A 472 -32.37 -0.90 -8.86
N ASP A 473 -32.23 -1.24 -10.14
CA ASP A 473 -32.54 -2.56 -10.71
C ASP A 473 -33.95 -3.11 -10.34
N GLY A 474 -34.92 -2.20 -10.22
CA GLY A 474 -36.30 -2.51 -9.84
C GLY A 474 -36.51 -2.78 -8.35
N VAL A 475 -35.50 -2.56 -7.50
CA VAL A 475 -35.61 -2.59 -6.04
C VAL A 475 -35.88 -1.17 -5.53
N THR A 476 -36.96 -0.99 -4.78
CA THR A 476 -37.31 0.27 -4.14
C THR A 476 -36.53 0.45 -2.84
N TYR A 477 -35.90 1.62 -2.68
CA TYR A 477 -35.06 2.01 -1.57
C TYR A 477 -35.62 3.26 -0.89
N HIS A 478 -36.13 3.08 0.33
CA HIS A 478 -36.70 4.12 1.19
C HIS A 478 -35.66 4.69 2.15
N ARG A 479 -35.92 5.90 2.63
CA ARG A 479 -35.06 6.62 3.59
C ARG A 479 -35.88 7.21 4.73
N LEU A 480 -35.35 7.13 5.95
CA LEU A 480 -35.96 7.72 7.15
C LEU A 480 -35.25 9.06 7.49
N HIS A 481 -35.97 10.17 7.31
CA HIS A 481 -35.44 11.54 7.51
C HIS A 481 -36.27 12.34 8.50
N PRO A 482 -36.13 12.13 9.82
CA PRO A 482 -36.94 12.89 10.76
C PRO A 482 -36.52 14.37 10.82
N ASN A 483 -35.27 14.70 11.16
CA ASN A 483 -34.88 16.10 11.50
C ASN A 483 -33.35 16.33 11.57
N ASP A 484 -32.56 15.95 10.57
CA ASP A 484 -31.09 16.15 10.51
C ASP A 484 -30.22 15.49 11.61
N VAL A 485 -30.80 14.81 12.60
CA VAL A 485 -30.06 14.08 13.66
C VAL A 485 -29.88 12.60 13.27
N GLY A 486 -28.63 12.15 13.19
CA GLY A 486 -28.25 10.83 12.69
C GLY A 486 -27.40 9.99 13.62
N TYR A 487 -26.73 9.00 13.04
CA TYR A 487 -25.92 8.05 13.81
C TYR A 487 -24.68 8.76 14.37
N GLY A 488 -24.52 8.69 15.70
CA GLY A 488 -23.43 9.34 16.41
C GLY A 488 -23.80 10.69 17.03
N ASP A 489 -24.92 11.29 16.64
CA ASP A 489 -25.39 12.58 17.19
C ASP A 489 -26.10 12.44 18.53
N MET A 490 -26.51 11.22 18.89
CA MET A 490 -27.18 10.90 20.15
C MET A 490 -26.70 9.57 20.73
N PRO A 491 -26.94 9.30 22.04
CA PRO A 491 -26.71 8.00 22.65
C PRO A 491 -27.30 6.83 21.84
N LEU A 492 -26.59 5.70 21.77
CA LEU A 492 -26.97 4.57 20.90
C LEU A 492 -28.39 4.05 21.19
N ARG A 493 -28.77 3.96 22.47
CA ARG A 493 -30.11 3.50 22.88
C ARG A 493 -31.21 4.47 22.46
N GLU A 494 -30.96 5.78 22.59
CA GLU A 494 -31.86 6.83 22.14
C GLU A 494 -31.98 6.84 20.61
N TYR A 495 -30.88 6.59 19.91
CA TYR A 495 -30.88 6.41 18.45
C TYR A 495 -31.76 5.24 18.02
N ILE A 496 -31.60 4.07 18.65
CA ILE A 496 -32.43 2.89 18.35
C ILE A 496 -33.89 3.16 18.67
N GLN A 497 -34.18 3.86 19.78
CA GLN A 497 -35.54 4.24 20.13
C GLN A 497 -36.17 5.14 19.06
N THR A 498 -35.50 6.24 18.69
CA THR A 498 -35.95 7.18 17.68
C THR A 498 -36.10 6.50 16.32
N TYR A 499 -35.18 5.59 15.98
CA TYR A 499 -35.24 4.79 14.77
C TYR A 499 -36.48 3.89 14.77
N ALA A 500 -36.75 3.17 15.86
CA ALA A 500 -37.94 2.33 15.97
C ALA A 500 -39.24 3.15 15.86
N GLU A 501 -39.33 4.31 16.51
CA GLU A 501 -40.51 5.18 16.46
C GLU A 501 -40.82 5.66 15.02
N ASN A 502 -39.79 6.09 14.28
CA ASN A 502 -39.96 6.53 12.88
C ASN A 502 -40.20 5.35 11.92
N LEU A 503 -39.54 4.22 12.17
CA LEU A 503 -39.76 3.00 11.38
C LEU A 503 -41.19 2.48 11.55
N HIS A 504 -41.75 2.54 12.77
CA HIS A 504 -43.10 2.11 13.06
C HIS A 504 -44.15 2.85 12.22
N GLU A 505 -44.04 4.18 12.11
CA GLU A 505 -44.92 4.99 11.24
C GLU A 505 -44.86 4.50 9.78
N TYR A 506 -43.64 4.30 9.28
CA TYR A 506 -43.42 3.84 7.91
C TYR A 506 -43.98 2.44 7.65
N VAL A 507 -43.77 1.51 8.59
CA VAL A 507 -44.24 0.12 8.47
C VAL A 507 -45.77 0.04 8.48
N ARG A 508 -46.45 0.90 9.26
CA ARG A 508 -47.92 0.97 9.30
C ARG A 508 -48.54 1.28 7.94
N ASP A 509 -47.91 2.15 7.17
CA ASP A 509 -48.39 2.52 5.84
C ASP A 509 -47.99 1.49 4.79
N LEU A 510 -46.79 0.92 4.90
CA LEU A 510 -46.27 -0.03 3.92
C LEU A 510 -46.91 -1.42 4.04
N LYS A 511 -47.36 -1.80 5.25
CA LYS A 511 -48.02 -3.07 5.61
C LYS A 511 -47.26 -4.34 5.19
N PRO A 512 -45.94 -4.45 5.47
CA PRO A 512 -45.18 -5.66 5.17
C PRO A 512 -45.59 -6.81 6.10
N SER A 513 -45.51 -8.03 5.57
CA SER A 513 -45.73 -9.27 6.33
C SER A 513 -44.50 -9.73 7.12
N VAL A 514 -43.31 -9.18 6.83
CA VAL A 514 -42.03 -9.49 7.52
C VAL A 514 -41.17 -8.23 7.59
N LEU A 515 -40.50 -8.03 8.73
CA LEU A 515 -39.38 -7.08 8.85
C LEU A 515 -38.05 -7.84 8.86
N HIS A 516 -37.13 -7.49 7.95
CA HIS A 516 -35.81 -8.09 7.88
C HIS A 516 -34.74 -7.08 8.27
N GLY A 517 -34.24 -7.17 9.49
CA GLY A 517 -33.12 -6.38 9.99
C GLY A 517 -31.79 -6.98 9.53
N ALA A 518 -31.07 -6.31 8.65
CA ALA A 518 -29.71 -6.71 8.32
C ALA A 518 -28.66 -5.99 9.17
N SER A 519 -27.55 -6.67 9.50
CA SER A 519 -26.49 -6.13 10.36
C SER A 519 -26.25 -4.63 10.18
N ASN A 520 -26.04 -3.89 11.27
CA ASN A 520 -25.72 -4.37 12.62
C ASN A 520 -26.93 -4.35 13.59
N HIS A 521 -26.67 -4.63 14.88
CA HIS A 521 -27.66 -4.70 15.94
C HIS A 521 -28.65 -3.54 15.97
N MET A 522 -28.31 -2.33 15.53
CA MET A 522 -29.26 -1.21 15.49
C MET A 522 -30.48 -1.51 14.60
N ASN A 523 -30.25 -2.10 13.43
CA ASN A 523 -31.34 -2.54 12.55
C ASN A 523 -32.09 -3.70 13.18
N GLY A 524 -31.40 -4.67 13.79
CA GLY A 524 -32.04 -5.80 14.45
C GLY A 524 -32.96 -5.38 15.59
N HIS A 525 -32.49 -4.50 16.48
CA HIS A 525 -33.29 -3.96 17.58
C HIS A 525 -34.49 -3.17 17.08
N ALA A 526 -34.30 -2.24 16.14
CA ALA A 526 -35.41 -1.48 15.57
C ALA A 526 -36.44 -2.40 14.89
N ALA A 527 -35.99 -3.41 14.14
CA ALA A 527 -36.85 -4.37 13.47
C ALA A 527 -37.68 -5.16 14.48
N ASN A 528 -37.03 -5.73 15.50
CA ASN A 528 -37.68 -6.56 16.50
C ASN A 528 -38.67 -5.76 17.36
N LEU A 529 -38.32 -4.54 17.75
CA LEU A 529 -39.20 -3.66 18.53
C LEU A 529 -40.48 -3.32 17.75
N VAL A 530 -40.33 -2.93 16.49
CA VAL A 530 -41.47 -2.57 15.62
C VAL A 530 -42.28 -3.80 15.22
N ALA A 531 -41.64 -4.91 14.88
CA ALA A 531 -42.31 -6.17 14.53
C ALA A 531 -43.15 -6.69 15.70
N LYS A 532 -42.62 -6.62 16.92
CA LYS A 532 -43.32 -7.02 18.15
C LYS A 532 -44.56 -6.16 18.42
N GLU A 533 -44.46 -4.84 18.29
CA GLU A 533 -45.60 -3.93 18.45
C GLU A 533 -46.69 -4.23 17.42
N LEU A 534 -46.27 -4.41 16.17
CA LEU A 534 -47.17 -4.58 15.04
C LEU A 534 -47.72 -6.00 14.88
N GLY A 535 -47.22 -6.97 15.66
CA GLY A 535 -47.67 -8.37 15.62
C GLY A 535 -47.23 -9.14 14.37
N ILE A 536 -46.09 -8.78 13.78
CA ILE A 536 -45.53 -9.44 12.59
C ILE A 536 -44.17 -10.11 12.90
N PRO A 537 -43.75 -11.12 12.15
CA PRO A 537 -42.44 -11.76 12.37
C PRO A 537 -41.28 -10.87 11.94
N SER A 538 -40.13 -11.04 12.61
CA SER A 538 -38.86 -10.42 12.23
C SER A 538 -37.76 -11.42 11.91
N VAL A 539 -36.89 -11.04 10.98
CA VAL A 539 -35.66 -11.76 10.64
C VAL A 539 -34.48 -10.88 11.00
N TYR A 540 -33.48 -11.41 11.70
CA TYR A 540 -32.21 -10.73 11.91
C TYR A 540 -31.07 -11.43 11.17
N GLU A 541 -30.43 -10.74 10.23
CA GLU A 541 -29.30 -11.27 9.47
C GLU A 541 -27.97 -10.75 10.03
N VAL A 542 -27.17 -11.68 10.56
CA VAL A 542 -25.82 -11.48 11.08
C VAL A 542 -24.81 -11.71 9.96
N ARG A 543 -24.23 -10.61 9.47
CA ARG A 543 -23.28 -10.57 8.34
C ARG A 543 -21.84 -10.32 8.77
N GLY A 544 -21.64 -10.03 10.04
CA GLY A 544 -20.35 -9.67 10.60
C GLY A 544 -20.54 -8.98 11.94
N LEU A 545 -19.47 -8.97 12.73
CA LEU A 545 -19.47 -8.52 14.11
C LEU A 545 -18.59 -7.28 14.21
N TRP A 546 -19.22 -6.12 14.44
CA TRP A 546 -18.55 -4.82 14.36
C TRP A 546 -17.55 -4.62 15.49
N GLU A 547 -17.86 -5.14 16.68
CA GLU A 547 -16.98 -5.18 17.83
C GLU A 547 -15.71 -6.00 17.55
N ILE A 548 -15.83 -7.09 16.80
CA ILE A 548 -14.69 -7.93 16.39
C ILE A 548 -13.88 -7.24 15.29
N THR A 549 -14.57 -6.64 14.30
CA THR A 549 -13.93 -5.87 13.23
C THR A 549 -13.16 -4.66 13.79
N ARG A 550 -13.67 -4.04 14.85
CA ARG A 550 -12.96 -2.98 15.56
C ARG A 550 -11.78 -3.53 16.35
N ALA A 551 -11.97 -4.61 17.09
CA ALA A 551 -10.91 -5.25 17.88
C ALA A 551 -9.73 -5.71 17.00
N SER A 552 -9.97 -6.10 15.74
CA SER A 552 -8.91 -6.46 14.79
C SER A 552 -8.01 -5.28 14.41
N ARG A 553 -8.47 -4.04 14.60
CA ARG A 553 -7.70 -2.80 14.36
C ARG A 553 -7.24 -2.15 15.67
N GLN A 554 -7.83 -2.57 16.79
CA GLN A 554 -7.63 -2.00 18.10
C GLN A 554 -7.67 -3.12 19.14
N PRO A 555 -6.56 -3.88 19.32
CA PRO A 555 -6.56 -5.07 20.18
C PRO A 555 -7.00 -4.81 21.63
N ASN A 556 -6.64 -3.65 22.22
CA ASN A 556 -7.05 -3.27 23.57
C ASN A 556 -8.57 -3.12 23.76
N TRP A 557 -9.31 -2.95 22.67
CA TRP A 557 -10.76 -2.90 22.70
C TRP A 557 -11.36 -4.25 23.09
N LEU A 558 -10.68 -5.36 22.77
CA LEU A 558 -11.15 -6.71 23.00
C LEU A 558 -11.40 -6.94 24.50
N GLY A 559 -12.60 -7.40 24.85
CA GLY A 559 -12.98 -7.67 26.24
C GLY A 559 -13.29 -6.44 27.10
N SER A 560 -13.15 -5.22 26.55
CA SER A 560 -13.55 -3.98 27.21
C SER A 560 -15.06 -3.92 27.51
N GLU A 561 -15.48 -2.96 28.35
CA GLU A 561 -16.89 -2.77 28.70
C GLU A 561 -17.74 -2.44 27.47
N GLN A 562 -17.21 -1.60 26.57
CA GLN A 562 -17.93 -1.25 25.35
C GLN A 562 -17.94 -2.39 24.33
N TYR A 563 -16.89 -3.22 24.27
CA TYR A 563 -16.92 -4.46 23.49
C TYR A 563 -18.05 -5.39 23.95
N LYS A 564 -18.11 -5.66 25.26
CA LYS A 564 -19.14 -6.54 25.85
C LYS A 564 -20.54 -6.00 25.63
N PHE A 565 -20.72 -4.69 25.78
CA PHE A 565 -22.00 -4.05 25.50
C PHE A 565 -22.45 -4.26 24.04
N VAL A 566 -21.56 -4.04 23.06
CA VAL A 566 -21.90 -4.26 21.65
C VAL A 566 -22.12 -5.75 21.34
N GLU A 567 -21.30 -6.64 21.90
CA GLU A 567 -21.47 -8.10 21.81
C GLU A 567 -22.87 -8.52 22.32
N ASN A 568 -23.29 -7.98 23.46
CA ASN A 568 -24.59 -8.27 24.06
C ASN A 568 -25.76 -7.62 23.30
N MET A 569 -25.57 -6.44 22.72
CA MET A 569 -26.55 -5.82 21.82
C MET A 569 -26.76 -6.67 20.56
N GLU A 570 -25.70 -7.19 19.97
CA GLU A 570 -25.76 -8.09 18.81
C GLU A 570 -26.46 -9.41 19.16
N ALA A 571 -26.08 -10.04 20.28
CA ALA A 571 -26.71 -11.25 20.77
C ALA A 571 -28.21 -11.05 21.05
N LYS A 572 -28.58 -9.93 21.67
CA LYS A 572 -29.98 -9.61 22.00
C LYS A 572 -30.81 -9.39 20.74
N ALA A 573 -30.29 -8.67 19.74
CA ALA A 573 -30.96 -8.50 18.46
C ALA A 573 -31.25 -9.85 17.78
N ALA A 574 -30.32 -10.81 17.84
CA ALA A 574 -30.53 -12.15 17.31
C ALA A 574 -31.52 -12.98 18.15
N LYS A 575 -31.43 -12.93 19.49
CA LYS A 575 -32.34 -13.66 20.39
C LYS A 575 -33.80 -13.25 20.23
N ASP A 576 -34.03 -11.93 20.13
CA ASP A 576 -35.36 -11.35 20.06
C ASP A 576 -36.03 -11.51 18.69
N ALA A 577 -35.27 -11.88 17.64
CA ALA A 577 -35.82 -12.11 16.31
C ALA A 577 -36.62 -13.43 16.23
N THR A 578 -37.58 -13.48 15.30
CA THR A 578 -38.34 -14.71 15.00
C THR A 578 -37.44 -15.75 14.32
N ALA A 579 -36.63 -15.31 13.36
CA ALA A 579 -35.60 -16.13 12.71
C ALA A 579 -34.29 -15.35 12.55
N VAL A 580 -33.19 -16.08 12.45
CA VAL A 580 -31.83 -15.53 12.34
C VAL A 580 -31.16 -16.10 11.10
N ILE A 581 -30.46 -15.24 10.35
CA ILE A 581 -29.64 -15.66 9.22
C ILE A 581 -28.17 -15.41 9.57
N CYS A 582 -27.31 -16.39 9.30
CA CYS A 582 -25.86 -16.24 9.39
C CYS A 582 -25.21 -16.56 8.03
N ILE A 583 -24.12 -15.86 7.70
CA ILE A 583 -23.44 -15.99 6.40
C ILE A 583 -22.34 -17.05 6.35
N THR A 584 -21.97 -17.61 7.50
CA THR A 584 -20.97 -18.68 7.67
C THR A 584 -21.39 -19.58 8.83
N GLN A 585 -20.85 -20.79 8.87
CA GLN A 585 -21.07 -21.69 10.00
C GLN A 585 -20.44 -21.13 11.29
N ALA A 586 -19.26 -20.51 11.18
CA ALA A 586 -18.57 -19.90 12.32
C ALA A 586 -19.40 -18.79 12.99
N LEU A 587 -20.11 -17.94 12.23
CA LEU A 587 -21.02 -16.95 12.81
C LEU A 587 -22.25 -17.60 13.47
N ALA A 588 -22.79 -18.67 12.87
CA ALA A 588 -23.91 -19.39 13.47
C ALA A 588 -23.51 -19.99 14.82
N ASP A 589 -22.34 -20.60 14.91
CA ASP A 589 -21.82 -21.18 16.15
C ASP A 589 -21.51 -20.10 17.19
N GLU A 590 -20.99 -18.95 16.77
CA GLU A 590 -20.80 -17.79 17.63
C GLU A 590 -22.13 -17.24 18.17
N MET A 591 -23.18 -17.16 17.35
CA MET A 591 -24.51 -16.75 17.82
C MET A 591 -25.12 -17.77 18.80
N VAL A 592 -24.93 -19.07 18.57
CA VAL A 592 -25.32 -20.11 19.53
C VAL A 592 -24.56 -19.97 20.84
N ARG A 593 -23.23 -19.73 20.79
CA ARG A 593 -22.39 -19.48 21.98
C ARG A 593 -22.90 -18.27 22.77
N ARG A 594 -23.39 -17.24 22.08
CA ARG A 594 -24.02 -16.05 22.68
C ARG A 594 -25.45 -16.28 23.17
N GLY A 595 -26.00 -17.48 23.01
CA GLY A 595 -27.29 -17.93 23.55
C GLY A 595 -28.48 -17.78 22.60
N VAL A 596 -28.24 -17.66 21.29
CA VAL A 596 -29.31 -17.77 20.28
C VAL A 596 -29.66 -19.24 20.09
N GLU A 597 -30.95 -19.56 20.03
CA GLU A 597 -31.42 -20.92 19.77
C GLU A 597 -31.00 -21.38 18.37
N ARG A 598 -30.40 -22.57 18.25
CA ARG A 598 -29.90 -23.09 16.97
C ARG A 598 -31.00 -23.21 15.92
N ASP A 599 -32.21 -23.60 16.33
CA ASP A 599 -33.36 -23.80 15.43
C ASP A 599 -33.86 -22.51 14.79
N LYS A 600 -33.50 -21.34 15.36
CA LYS A 600 -33.76 -20.04 14.73
C LYS A 600 -32.78 -19.71 13.61
N ILE A 601 -31.60 -20.34 13.57
CA ILE A 601 -30.49 -19.94 12.71
C ILE A 601 -30.50 -20.73 11.40
N THR A 602 -30.55 -20.02 10.28
CA THR A 602 -30.38 -20.58 8.93
C THR A 602 -29.14 -19.99 8.26
N LEU A 603 -28.37 -20.85 7.57
CA LEU A 603 -27.22 -20.41 6.79
C LEU A 603 -27.62 -19.92 5.40
N VAL A 604 -27.32 -18.65 5.14
CA VAL A 604 -27.44 -18.03 3.81
C VAL A 604 -26.12 -17.35 3.50
N HIS A 605 -25.24 -18.09 2.82
CA HIS A 605 -23.90 -17.65 2.45
C HIS A 605 -23.92 -16.41 1.55
N ASN A 606 -22.74 -15.81 1.41
CA ASN A 606 -22.47 -14.80 0.39
C ASN A 606 -22.54 -15.38 -1.03
N GLY A 607 -22.69 -14.50 -2.02
CA GLY A 607 -22.85 -14.87 -3.42
C GLY A 607 -22.45 -13.76 -4.38
N VAL A 608 -22.78 -13.93 -5.65
CA VAL A 608 -22.44 -13.01 -6.74
C VAL A 608 -23.54 -12.99 -7.79
N HIS A 609 -23.62 -11.92 -8.59
CA HIS A 609 -24.39 -11.91 -9.82
C HIS A 609 -23.57 -12.55 -10.94
N VAL A 610 -23.79 -13.83 -11.22
CA VAL A 610 -22.99 -14.56 -12.23
C VAL A 610 -23.17 -14.00 -13.64
N ASP A 611 -24.33 -13.39 -13.92
CA ASP A 611 -24.61 -12.74 -15.21
C ASP A 611 -23.92 -11.38 -15.38
N ARG A 612 -23.52 -10.73 -14.27
CA ARG A 612 -22.64 -9.55 -14.32
C ARG A 612 -21.21 -9.99 -14.54
N PHE A 613 -20.73 -10.97 -13.77
CA PHE A 613 -19.34 -11.45 -13.86
C PHE A 613 -19.22 -12.59 -14.87
N THR A 614 -19.23 -12.23 -16.15
CA THR A 614 -19.11 -13.18 -17.27
C THR A 614 -17.69 -13.21 -17.85
N PRO A 615 -17.08 -14.40 -18.04
CA PRO A 615 -15.79 -14.56 -18.69
C PRO A 615 -15.79 -13.84 -20.03
N ARG A 616 -14.78 -12.99 -20.20
CA ARG A 616 -14.63 -12.13 -21.38
C ARG A 616 -13.19 -12.17 -21.86
N LYS A 617 -13.00 -11.76 -23.12
CA LYS A 617 -11.67 -11.64 -23.70
C LYS A 617 -10.85 -10.61 -22.93
N ARG A 618 -9.54 -10.85 -22.85
CA ARG A 618 -8.56 -9.92 -22.28
C ARG A 618 -8.69 -8.55 -22.92
N ASP A 619 -8.79 -7.51 -22.10
CA ASP A 619 -8.81 -6.11 -22.53
C ASP A 619 -7.37 -5.64 -22.85
N ASN A 620 -6.96 -5.78 -24.11
CA ASN A 620 -5.60 -5.44 -24.54
C ASN A 620 -5.31 -3.93 -24.49
N GLU A 621 -6.33 -3.07 -24.57
CA GLU A 621 -6.15 -1.62 -24.45
C GLU A 621 -5.80 -1.27 -23.02
N LEU A 622 -6.57 -1.77 -22.06
CA LEU A 622 -6.28 -1.59 -20.62
C LEU A 622 -4.93 -2.21 -20.23
N ALA A 623 -4.59 -3.38 -20.79
CA ALA A 623 -3.28 -4.00 -20.55
C ALA A 623 -2.14 -3.07 -20.98
N LYS A 624 -2.27 -2.43 -22.16
CA LYS A 624 -1.28 -1.49 -22.67
C LYS A 624 -1.21 -0.21 -21.84
N GLU A 625 -2.35 0.33 -21.40
CA GLU A 625 -2.41 1.49 -20.51
C GLU A 625 -1.69 1.26 -19.18
N LEU A 626 -1.79 0.05 -18.64
CA LEU A 626 -1.13 -0.36 -17.40
C LEU A 626 0.32 -0.83 -17.60
N GLY A 627 0.81 -0.91 -18.85
CA GLY A 627 2.16 -1.41 -19.15
C GLY A 627 2.35 -2.91 -18.93
N LEU A 628 1.26 -3.69 -18.93
CA LEU A 628 1.31 -5.14 -18.75
C LEU A 628 1.90 -5.85 -19.98
N GLN A 629 2.88 -6.72 -19.74
CA GLN A 629 3.49 -7.59 -20.76
C GLN A 629 2.74 -8.93 -20.87
N GLU A 630 3.20 -9.82 -21.78
CA GLU A 630 2.72 -11.21 -21.89
C GLU A 630 3.22 -12.09 -20.74
N GLN A 631 2.68 -11.86 -19.53
CA GLN A 631 3.06 -12.53 -18.28
C GLN A 631 1.81 -12.92 -17.48
N VAL A 632 2.00 -13.77 -16.46
CA VAL A 632 0.91 -14.18 -15.57
C VAL A 632 0.50 -13.02 -14.66
N ILE A 633 -0.78 -12.68 -14.65
CA ILE A 633 -1.31 -11.59 -13.82
C ILE A 633 -1.96 -12.17 -12.56
N ILE A 634 -1.37 -11.85 -11.42
CA ILE A 634 -1.91 -12.16 -10.09
C ILE A 634 -2.61 -10.89 -9.61
N GLY A 635 -3.93 -10.92 -9.46
CA GLY A 635 -4.72 -9.70 -9.26
C GLY A 635 -5.63 -9.73 -8.05
N TYR A 636 -5.57 -8.68 -7.24
CA TYR A 636 -6.46 -8.44 -6.11
C TYR A 636 -7.39 -7.26 -6.41
N VAL A 637 -8.70 -7.45 -6.26
CA VAL A 637 -9.72 -6.41 -6.46
C VAL A 637 -10.55 -6.22 -5.20
N GLY A 638 -10.39 -5.07 -4.53
CA GLY A 638 -11.27 -4.64 -3.45
C GLY A 638 -10.56 -3.88 -2.33
N SER A 639 -11.19 -3.85 -1.14
CA SER A 639 -10.67 -3.06 -0.02
C SER A 639 -9.30 -3.53 0.47
N ILE A 640 -8.38 -2.59 0.69
CA ILE A 640 -7.02 -2.85 1.17
C ILE A 640 -6.95 -2.53 2.66
N VAL A 641 -7.08 -3.56 3.49
CA VAL A 641 -7.07 -3.46 4.97
C VAL A 641 -6.18 -4.54 5.55
N GLY A 642 -5.60 -4.31 6.73
CA GLY A 642 -4.52 -5.15 7.28
C GLY A 642 -4.84 -6.64 7.35
N TYR A 643 -6.04 -7.03 7.76
CA TYR A 643 -6.42 -8.45 7.88
C TYR A 643 -6.58 -9.17 6.52
N GLU A 644 -6.57 -8.46 5.39
CA GLU A 644 -6.58 -9.10 4.06
C GLU A 644 -5.21 -9.69 3.69
N GLY A 645 -4.16 -9.38 4.47
CA GLY A 645 -2.84 -10.03 4.39
C GLY A 645 -2.06 -9.78 3.10
N LEU A 646 -2.35 -8.68 2.39
CA LEU A 646 -1.69 -8.37 1.11
C LEU A 646 -0.18 -8.13 1.25
N ASN A 647 0.31 -7.83 2.45
CA ASN A 647 1.74 -7.76 2.75
C ASN A 647 2.47 -9.08 2.44
N MET A 648 1.81 -10.23 2.66
CA MET A 648 2.37 -11.54 2.34
C MET A 648 2.63 -11.73 0.83
N LEU A 649 1.92 -10.99 -0.04
CA LEU A 649 2.18 -11.04 -1.49
C LEU A 649 3.51 -10.35 -1.85
N VAL A 650 3.92 -9.35 -1.08
CA VAL A 650 5.22 -8.68 -1.24
C VAL A 650 6.33 -9.65 -0.89
N ASP A 651 6.23 -10.28 0.29
CA ASP A 651 7.19 -11.26 0.77
C ASP A 651 7.26 -12.48 -0.19
N ALA A 652 6.11 -12.99 -0.66
CA ALA A 652 6.06 -14.07 -1.63
C ALA A 652 6.69 -13.68 -2.99
N ALA A 653 6.51 -12.43 -3.44
CA ALA A 653 7.11 -11.96 -4.69
C ALA A 653 8.65 -11.92 -4.61
N GLU A 654 9.21 -11.55 -3.45
CA GLU A 654 10.66 -11.62 -3.21
C GLU A 654 11.17 -13.06 -3.29
N ILE A 655 10.47 -14.00 -2.64
CA ILE A 655 10.86 -15.42 -2.68
C ILE A 655 10.77 -15.97 -4.11
N LEU A 656 9.71 -15.64 -4.87
CA LEU A 656 9.58 -16.03 -6.28
C LEU A 656 10.75 -15.50 -7.12
N GLN A 657 11.14 -14.24 -6.92
CA GLN A 657 12.30 -13.64 -7.59
C GLN A 657 13.60 -14.36 -7.23
N HIS A 658 13.80 -14.70 -5.95
CA HIS A 658 14.96 -15.50 -5.51
C HIS A 658 14.97 -16.92 -6.11
N ARG A 659 13.79 -17.49 -6.38
CA ARG A 659 13.62 -18.77 -7.10
C ARG A 659 13.77 -18.63 -8.63
N ASN A 660 14.15 -17.46 -9.15
CA ASN A 660 14.24 -17.13 -10.58
C ASN A 660 12.90 -17.24 -11.35
N ILE A 661 11.77 -17.09 -10.66
CA ILE A 661 10.45 -16.99 -11.29
C ILE A 661 10.16 -15.50 -11.48
N LEU A 662 10.28 -15.01 -12.71
CA LEU A 662 10.16 -13.58 -13.03
C LEU A 662 8.94 -13.23 -13.89
N ASN A 663 8.27 -14.23 -14.48
CA ASN A 663 7.21 -14.02 -15.47
C ASN A 663 5.83 -13.80 -14.83
N PHE A 664 5.73 -12.83 -13.92
CA PHE A 664 4.47 -12.46 -13.28
C PHE A 664 4.38 -10.97 -12.94
N THR A 665 3.15 -10.49 -12.74
CA THR A 665 2.86 -9.16 -12.19
C THR A 665 1.70 -9.23 -11.21
N MET A 666 1.89 -8.55 -10.08
CA MET A 666 0.91 -8.31 -9.02
C MET A 666 0.11 -7.04 -9.34
N LEU A 667 -1.17 -7.19 -9.67
CA LEU A 667 -2.09 -6.09 -9.98
C LEU A 667 -3.02 -5.84 -8.79
N ILE A 668 -2.78 -4.75 -8.06
CA ILE A 668 -3.53 -4.39 -6.85
C ILE A 668 -4.51 -3.27 -7.16
N ILE A 669 -5.81 -3.58 -7.09
CA ILE A 669 -6.91 -2.68 -7.45
C ILE A 669 -7.78 -2.43 -6.23
N GLY A 670 -7.95 -1.16 -5.86
CA GLY A 670 -8.76 -0.75 -4.74
C GLY A 670 -8.11 0.29 -3.85
N ASP A 671 -8.67 0.44 -2.66
CA ASP A 671 -8.27 1.46 -1.69
C ASP A 671 -8.58 0.96 -0.26
N GLY A 672 -7.97 1.57 0.74
CA GLY A 672 -8.25 1.30 2.14
C GLY A 672 -7.10 1.69 3.06
N ALA A 673 -7.34 1.53 4.36
CA ALA A 673 -6.44 2.01 5.42
C ALA A 673 -5.04 1.38 5.41
N ALA A 674 -4.83 0.27 4.69
CA ALA A 674 -3.52 -0.40 4.58
C ALA A 674 -2.84 -0.18 3.22
N LEU A 675 -3.45 0.60 2.29
CA LEU A 675 -2.85 0.85 0.97
C LEU A 675 -1.49 1.55 1.11
N GLU A 676 -1.44 2.57 1.95
CA GLU A 676 -0.25 3.37 2.18
C GLU A 676 0.93 2.51 2.67
N SER A 677 0.71 1.70 3.70
CA SER A 677 1.73 0.80 4.25
C SER A 677 2.16 -0.28 3.26
N LEU A 678 1.25 -0.73 2.40
CA LEU A 678 1.54 -1.75 1.37
C LEU A 678 2.37 -1.15 0.21
N GLU A 679 2.03 0.05 -0.26
CA GLU A 679 2.84 0.78 -1.26
C GLU A 679 4.26 1.05 -0.72
N ASP A 680 4.37 1.38 0.57
CA ASP A 680 5.64 1.58 1.26
C ASP A 680 6.48 0.28 1.30
N GLN A 681 5.89 -0.85 1.75
CA GLN A 681 6.58 -2.15 1.76
C GLN A 681 7.03 -2.57 0.36
N VAL A 682 6.19 -2.40 -0.66
CA VAL A 682 6.56 -2.69 -2.05
C VAL A 682 7.69 -1.79 -2.53
N SER A 683 7.69 -0.50 -2.17
CA SER A 683 8.75 0.43 -2.57
C SER A 683 10.12 0.07 -1.98
N ASP A 684 10.15 -0.60 -0.83
CA ASP A 684 11.39 -1.02 -0.16
C ASP A 684 11.85 -2.41 -0.65
N SER A 685 10.96 -3.16 -1.28
CA SER A 685 11.20 -4.51 -1.79
C SER A 685 12.04 -4.51 -3.09
N PRO A 686 12.99 -5.46 -3.25
CA PRO A 686 13.63 -5.73 -4.54
C PRO A 686 12.66 -6.26 -5.60
N ALA A 687 11.47 -6.74 -5.20
CA ALA A 687 10.41 -7.18 -6.09
C ALA A 687 9.48 -6.04 -6.56
N SER A 688 9.78 -4.78 -6.21
CA SER A 688 8.94 -3.61 -6.52
C SER A 688 8.47 -3.51 -7.98
N ARG A 689 9.31 -3.92 -8.93
CA ARG A 689 9.01 -3.93 -10.38
C ARG A 689 7.84 -4.85 -10.77
N HIS A 690 7.49 -5.82 -9.92
CA HIS A 690 6.41 -6.76 -10.19
C HIS A 690 5.04 -6.22 -9.77
N PHE A 691 4.95 -5.02 -9.17
CA PHE A 691 3.70 -4.49 -8.62
C PHE A 691 3.14 -3.32 -9.42
N ILE A 692 1.82 -3.35 -9.61
CA ILE A 692 1.05 -2.25 -10.19
C ILE A 692 -0.13 -1.93 -9.28
N PHE A 693 -0.21 -0.67 -8.84
CA PHE A 693 -1.33 -0.15 -8.05
C PHE A 693 -2.17 0.77 -8.92
N THR A 694 -3.46 0.47 -9.06
CA THR A 694 -4.39 1.32 -9.83
C THR A 694 -5.12 2.34 -8.96
N GLY A 695 -5.13 2.12 -7.65
CA GLY A 695 -6.07 2.79 -6.74
C GLY A 695 -7.52 2.32 -6.98
N ARG A 696 -8.48 3.10 -6.48
CA ARG A 696 -9.91 2.83 -6.65
C ARG A 696 -10.34 3.02 -8.10
N VAL A 697 -11.05 2.03 -8.64
CA VAL A 697 -11.64 2.07 -10.00
C VAL A 697 -13.17 2.15 -9.94
N PRO A 698 -13.83 2.67 -10.99
CA PRO A 698 -15.29 2.63 -11.11
C PRO A 698 -15.83 1.19 -11.09
N HIS A 699 -17.04 0.99 -10.56
CA HIS A 699 -17.61 -0.35 -10.37
C HIS A 699 -17.96 -1.04 -11.69
N GLU A 700 -18.30 -0.26 -12.70
CA GLU A 700 -18.59 -0.67 -14.07
C GLU A 700 -17.34 -1.17 -14.82
N ASP A 701 -16.14 -0.75 -14.40
CA ASP A 701 -14.88 -1.16 -15.03
C ASP A 701 -14.30 -2.44 -14.41
N VAL A 702 -14.80 -2.90 -13.26
CA VAL A 702 -14.24 -4.05 -12.51
C VAL A 702 -14.09 -5.31 -13.37
N GLU A 703 -15.06 -5.62 -14.24
CA GLU A 703 -14.98 -6.78 -15.14
C GLU A 703 -13.85 -6.65 -16.17
N ARG A 704 -13.52 -5.43 -16.61
CA ARG A 704 -12.40 -5.18 -17.53
C ARG A 704 -11.08 -5.51 -16.84
N TYR A 705 -10.92 -5.15 -15.58
CA TYR A 705 -9.75 -5.52 -14.80
C TYR A 705 -9.66 -7.03 -14.56
N TYR A 706 -10.77 -7.69 -14.19
CA TYR A 706 -10.78 -9.15 -14.09
C TYR A 706 -10.42 -9.83 -15.42
N SER A 707 -10.71 -9.24 -16.58
CA SER A 707 -10.28 -9.80 -17.87
C SER A 707 -8.75 -9.94 -18.02
N LEU A 708 -7.98 -9.16 -17.25
CA LEU A 708 -6.51 -9.19 -17.24
C LEU A 708 -5.95 -10.23 -16.28
N ILE A 709 -6.68 -10.53 -15.20
CA ILE A 709 -6.24 -11.38 -14.09
C ILE A 709 -6.30 -12.84 -14.50
N ASP A 710 -5.30 -13.62 -14.11
CA ASP A 710 -5.30 -15.07 -14.25
C ASP A 710 -5.46 -15.79 -12.91
N ILE A 711 -4.87 -15.23 -11.86
CA ILE A 711 -4.85 -15.76 -10.49
C ILE A 711 -5.38 -14.68 -9.54
N ALA A 712 -6.32 -15.01 -8.67
CA ALA A 712 -6.88 -14.10 -7.67
C ALA A 712 -6.52 -14.59 -6.25
N PRO A 713 -5.54 -13.96 -5.58
CA PRO A 713 -5.14 -14.33 -4.23
C PRO A 713 -6.01 -13.65 -3.16
N PHE A 714 -6.33 -14.38 -2.11
CA PHE A 714 -7.00 -13.88 -0.90
C PHE A 714 -6.24 -14.35 0.35
N PRO A 715 -5.07 -13.73 0.65
CA PRO A 715 -4.17 -14.20 1.69
C PRO A 715 -4.55 -13.70 3.09
N ARG A 716 -5.82 -13.86 3.47
CA ARG A 716 -6.34 -13.36 4.75
C ARG A 716 -5.56 -13.93 5.93
N LEU A 717 -5.15 -13.05 6.84
CA LEU A 717 -4.47 -13.42 8.09
C LEU A 717 -5.43 -14.17 9.02
N SER A 718 -4.92 -15.04 9.91
CA SER A 718 -5.72 -15.75 10.91
C SER A 718 -6.17 -14.80 12.04
N GLN A 719 -7.34 -14.19 11.90
CA GLN A 719 -7.91 -13.28 12.89
C GLN A 719 -9.39 -13.62 13.14
N PRO A 720 -9.97 -13.31 14.31
CA PRO A 720 -11.37 -13.62 14.59
C PRO A 720 -12.34 -13.12 13.50
N VAL A 721 -12.09 -11.94 12.91
CA VAL A 721 -12.91 -11.41 11.83
C VAL A 721 -12.82 -12.22 10.53
N THR A 722 -11.64 -12.71 10.14
CA THR A 722 -11.41 -13.47 8.90
C THR A 722 -11.79 -14.94 9.05
N GLU A 723 -11.74 -15.48 10.26
CA GLU A 723 -12.24 -16.82 10.59
C GLU A 723 -13.77 -16.89 10.54
N MET A 724 -14.46 -15.81 10.95
CA MET A 724 -15.92 -15.79 11.02
C MET A 724 -16.60 -15.20 9.79
N VAL A 725 -16.02 -14.18 9.13
CA VAL A 725 -16.73 -13.37 8.13
C VAL A 725 -16.17 -13.63 6.73
N SER A 726 -16.98 -14.25 5.87
CA SER A 726 -16.61 -14.52 4.49
C SER A 726 -16.59 -13.25 3.61
N PRO A 727 -15.61 -13.10 2.69
CA PRO A 727 -15.60 -12.02 1.70
C PRO A 727 -16.52 -12.30 0.50
N LEU A 728 -16.88 -11.25 -0.25
CA LEU A 728 -17.59 -11.38 -1.54
C LEU A 728 -16.67 -11.56 -2.75
N LYS A 729 -15.46 -10.99 -2.69
CA LYS A 729 -14.51 -10.91 -3.81
C LYS A 729 -14.16 -12.26 -4.45
N PRO A 730 -14.00 -13.37 -3.70
CA PRO A 730 -13.70 -14.67 -4.32
C PRO A 730 -14.79 -15.11 -5.31
N PHE A 731 -16.07 -14.83 -5.03
CA PHE A 731 -17.16 -15.25 -5.91
C PHE A 731 -17.12 -14.51 -7.25
N GLU A 732 -16.71 -13.24 -7.28
CA GLU A 732 -16.49 -12.48 -8.52
C GLU A 732 -15.35 -13.09 -9.34
N ALA A 733 -14.22 -13.41 -8.70
CA ALA A 733 -13.09 -14.06 -9.35
C ALA A 733 -13.46 -15.44 -9.91
N MET A 734 -14.15 -16.27 -9.12
CA MET A 734 -14.65 -17.58 -9.54
C MET A 734 -15.64 -17.46 -10.69
N ALA A 735 -16.58 -16.50 -10.64
CA ALA A 735 -17.49 -16.24 -11.75
C ALA A 735 -16.72 -15.86 -13.03
N MET A 736 -15.63 -15.11 -12.92
CA MET A 736 -14.77 -14.75 -14.07
C MET A 736 -13.80 -15.86 -14.52
N GLU A 737 -13.95 -17.09 -14.04
CA GLU A 737 -13.08 -18.26 -14.31
C GLU A 737 -11.62 -18.06 -13.88
N LYS A 738 -11.39 -17.29 -12.81
CA LYS A 738 -10.03 -17.06 -12.30
C LYS A 738 -9.67 -18.12 -11.29
N LEU A 739 -8.40 -18.55 -11.31
CA LEU A 739 -7.90 -19.43 -10.26
C LEU A 739 -7.87 -18.66 -8.95
N VAL A 740 -8.67 -19.10 -7.99
CA VAL A 740 -8.65 -18.56 -6.63
C VAL A 740 -7.57 -19.27 -5.82
N ILE A 741 -6.71 -18.49 -5.17
CA ILE A 741 -5.78 -18.95 -4.13
C ILE A 741 -6.20 -18.27 -2.83
N ALA A 742 -6.42 -19.04 -1.78
CA ALA A 742 -6.95 -18.52 -0.51
C ALA A 742 -6.20 -19.12 0.68
N SER A 743 -6.05 -18.35 1.76
CA SER A 743 -5.60 -18.92 3.02
C SER A 743 -6.68 -19.84 3.59
N ASN A 744 -6.27 -20.87 4.33
CA ASN A 744 -7.17 -21.82 4.98
C ASN A 744 -7.80 -21.27 6.29
N VAL A 745 -8.17 -19.98 6.32
CA VAL A 745 -9.07 -19.45 7.35
C VAL A 745 -10.46 -20.04 7.13
N ALA A 746 -11.20 -20.34 8.21
CA ALA A 746 -12.43 -21.13 8.16
C ALA A 746 -13.47 -20.56 7.17
N ALA A 747 -13.65 -19.24 7.13
CA ALA A 747 -14.59 -18.61 6.21
C ALA A 747 -14.22 -18.72 4.72
N LEU A 748 -12.93 -18.91 4.38
CA LEU A 748 -12.48 -19.16 3.00
C LEU A 748 -12.49 -20.66 2.67
N GLU A 749 -12.29 -21.54 3.64
CA GLU A 749 -12.46 -23.00 3.46
C GLU A 749 -13.91 -23.38 3.10
N GLU A 750 -14.91 -22.61 3.56
CA GLU A 750 -16.31 -22.77 3.13
C GLU A 750 -16.57 -22.36 1.66
N ILE A 751 -15.60 -21.70 1.02
CA ILE A 751 -15.70 -21.18 -0.35
C ILE A 751 -14.85 -21.99 -1.33
N VAL A 752 -13.62 -22.33 -0.94
CA VAL A 752 -12.63 -22.96 -1.83
C VAL A 752 -12.47 -24.44 -1.47
N ASN A 753 -12.87 -25.32 -2.40
CA ASN A 753 -12.53 -26.73 -2.32
C ASN A 753 -11.15 -26.96 -2.94
N HIS A 754 -10.15 -27.24 -2.09
CA HIS A 754 -8.75 -27.36 -2.50
C HIS A 754 -8.57 -28.41 -3.62
N GLY A 755 -7.97 -27.99 -4.73
CA GLY A 755 -7.73 -28.85 -5.90
C GLY A 755 -8.94 -29.07 -6.80
N GLU A 756 -10.09 -28.45 -6.50
CA GLU A 756 -11.31 -28.52 -7.31
C GLU A 756 -11.83 -27.15 -7.75
N THR A 757 -12.03 -26.20 -6.84
CA THR A 757 -12.52 -24.85 -7.16
C THR A 757 -11.49 -23.75 -6.92
N GLY A 758 -10.29 -24.14 -6.49
CA GLY A 758 -9.16 -23.26 -6.23
C GLY A 758 -8.08 -23.98 -5.44
N LEU A 759 -7.12 -23.23 -4.91
CA LEU A 759 -6.06 -23.77 -4.06
C LEU A 759 -6.08 -23.07 -2.70
N LEU A 760 -5.92 -23.88 -1.66
CA LEU A 760 -5.72 -23.42 -0.30
C LEU A 760 -4.24 -23.48 0.06
N PHE A 761 -3.78 -22.50 0.84
CA PHE A 761 -2.46 -22.49 1.47
C PHE A 761 -2.61 -22.26 2.99
N GLU A 762 -1.56 -22.58 3.75
CA GLU A 762 -1.56 -22.41 5.20
C GLU A 762 -1.60 -20.92 5.57
N LYS A 763 -2.62 -20.51 6.33
CA LYS A 763 -2.78 -19.13 6.82
C LYS A 763 -1.54 -18.69 7.62
N ASP A 764 -1.18 -17.41 7.46
CA ASP A 764 0.01 -16.78 8.05
C ASP A 764 1.36 -17.40 7.64
N ASN A 765 1.38 -18.26 6.62
CA ASN A 765 2.61 -18.89 6.09
C ASN A 765 2.93 -18.41 4.67
N VAL A 766 3.99 -17.58 4.54
CA VAL A 766 4.41 -16.98 3.26
C VAL A 766 4.99 -18.03 2.31
N GLU A 767 5.74 -19.00 2.81
CA GLU A 767 6.31 -20.09 2.02
C GLU A 767 5.21 -20.96 1.41
N SER A 768 4.18 -21.31 2.19
CA SER A 768 3.02 -22.06 1.69
C SER A 768 2.27 -21.29 0.60
N LEU A 769 2.07 -19.98 0.79
CA LEU A 769 1.51 -19.11 -0.25
C LEU A 769 2.38 -19.10 -1.51
N THR A 770 3.69 -18.99 -1.34
CA THR A 770 4.68 -18.93 -2.44
C THR A 770 4.66 -20.23 -3.25
N ASP A 771 4.64 -21.39 -2.61
CA ASP A 771 4.63 -22.69 -3.28
C ASP A 771 3.36 -22.87 -4.13
N VAL A 772 2.21 -22.42 -3.63
CA VAL A 772 0.94 -22.47 -4.37
C VAL A 772 0.92 -21.46 -5.52
N LEU A 773 1.49 -20.26 -5.34
CA LEU A 773 1.65 -19.27 -6.40
C LEU A 773 2.59 -19.76 -7.51
N GLU A 774 3.73 -20.35 -7.16
CA GLU A 774 4.68 -20.93 -8.11
C GLU A 774 4.03 -22.02 -8.98
N LEU A 775 3.29 -22.93 -8.34
CA LEU A 775 2.52 -23.96 -9.06
C LEU A 775 1.48 -23.32 -10.01
N ALA A 776 0.76 -22.31 -9.55
CA ALA A 776 -0.26 -21.62 -10.33
C ALA A 776 0.30 -20.81 -11.51
N ILE A 777 1.50 -20.24 -11.36
CA ILE A 777 2.22 -19.52 -12.43
C ILE A 777 2.68 -20.50 -13.51
N THR A 778 3.17 -21.67 -13.11
CA THR A 778 3.82 -22.63 -14.01
C THR A 778 2.84 -23.60 -14.70
N ASP A 779 1.69 -23.92 -14.10
CA ASP A 779 0.70 -24.84 -14.67
C ASP A 779 -0.57 -24.12 -15.17
N LEU A 780 -0.55 -23.73 -16.46
CA LEU A 780 -1.69 -23.13 -17.14
C LEU A 780 -2.91 -24.07 -17.21
N GLN A 781 -2.71 -25.37 -17.42
CA GLN A 781 -3.83 -26.32 -17.59
C GLN A 781 -4.60 -26.49 -16.28
N MET A 782 -3.89 -26.63 -15.16
CA MET A 782 -4.50 -26.67 -13.84
C MET A 782 -5.26 -25.37 -13.57
N ARG A 783 -4.63 -24.21 -13.80
CA ARG A 783 -5.23 -22.89 -13.58
C ARG A 783 -6.56 -22.72 -14.33
N GLU A 784 -6.59 -23.04 -15.62
CA GLU A 784 -7.84 -22.97 -16.40
C GLU A 784 -8.89 -23.98 -15.96
N LYS A 785 -8.48 -25.20 -15.62
CA LYS A 785 -9.39 -26.26 -15.15
C LYS A 785 -10.10 -25.85 -13.87
N LEU A 786 -9.33 -25.41 -12.87
CA LEU A 786 -9.87 -25.01 -11.56
C LEU A 786 -10.75 -23.76 -11.68
N GLY A 787 -10.37 -22.77 -12.51
CA GLY A 787 -11.19 -21.59 -12.77
C GLY A 787 -12.58 -21.95 -13.36
N LYS A 788 -12.63 -22.86 -14.32
CA LYS A 788 -13.90 -23.34 -14.91
C LYS A 788 -14.75 -24.12 -13.91
N GLN A 789 -14.12 -24.96 -13.09
CA GLN A 789 -14.81 -25.70 -12.02
C GLN A 789 -15.37 -24.75 -10.96
N ALA A 790 -14.63 -23.70 -10.60
CA ALA A 790 -15.07 -22.67 -9.68
C ALA A 790 -16.29 -21.89 -10.21
N ARG A 791 -16.28 -21.47 -11.48
CA ARG A 791 -17.45 -20.82 -12.11
C ARG A 791 -18.68 -21.72 -12.07
N LYS A 792 -18.52 -23.00 -12.40
CA LYS A 792 -19.62 -23.97 -12.36
C LYS A 792 -20.23 -24.03 -10.96
N TRP A 793 -19.39 -24.21 -9.94
CA TRP A 793 -19.84 -24.27 -8.55
C TRP A 793 -20.53 -22.98 -8.10
N VAL A 794 -19.95 -21.81 -8.39
CA VAL A 794 -20.56 -20.52 -8.02
C VAL A 794 -21.92 -20.33 -8.69
N LYS A 795 -22.07 -20.71 -9.96
CA LYS A 795 -23.36 -20.65 -10.67
C LYS A 795 -24.42 -21.58 -10.07
N GLU A 796 -24.02 -22.74 -9.55
CA GLU A 796 -24.93 -23.74 -9.00
C GLU A 796 -25.27 -23.47 -7.52
N GLU A 797 -24.38 -22.83 -6.75
CA GLU A 797 -24.48 -22.78 -5.28
C GLU A 797 -24.41 -21.37 -4.66
N ARG A 798 -23.95 -20.36 -5.41
CA ARG A 798 -23.62 -19.02 -4.89
C ARG A 798 -24.14 -17.87 -5.75
N ASP A 799 -25.00 -18.14 -6.73
CA ASP A 799 -25.73 -17.09 -7.43
C ASP A 799 -26.88 -16.55 -6.56
N TRP A 800 -27.14 -15.25 -6.62
CA TRP A 800 -28.14 -14.61 -5.74
C TRP A 800 -29.55 -15.19 -5.84
N PRO A 801 -30.09 -15.53 -7.03
CA PRO A 801 -31.40 -16.18 -7.15
C PRO A 801 -31.46 -17.55 -6.45
N ILE A 802 -30.33 -18.25 -6.33
CA ILE A 802 -30.24 -19.55 -5.63
C ILE A 802 -30.27 -19.31 -4.12
N LEU A 803 -29.50 -18.34 -3.63
CA LEU A 803 -29.48 -17.97 -2.21
C LEU A 803 -30.81 -17.37 -1.75
N ALA A 804 -31.50 -16.62 -2.62
CA ALA A 804 -32.81 -16.05 -2.35
C ALA A 804 -33.90 -17.10 -2.08
N LYS A 805 -33.82 -18.29 -2.67
CA LYS A 805 -34.73 -19.41 -2.35
C LYS A 805 -34.65 -19.83 -0.88
N ARG A 806 -33.46 -19.78 -0.29
CA ARG A 806 -33.27 -20.08 1.13
C ARG A 806 -33.92 -19.01 2.01
N VAL A 807 -33.82 -17.75 1.60
CA VAL A 807 -34.40 -16.62 2.34
C VAL A 807 -35.92 -16.60 2.24
N THR A 808 -36.47 -16.84 1.06
CA THR A 808 -37.92 -16.93 0.86
C THR A 808 -38.53 -18.10 1.62
N ALA A 809 -37.88 -19.27 1.66
CA ALA A 809 -38.32 -20.39 2.50
C ALA A 809 -38.41 -20.02 4.00
N ILE A 810 -37.51 -19.16 4.51
CA ILE A 810 -37.61 -18.64 5.88
C ILE A 810 -38.85 -17.75 6.02
N TYR A 811 -39.10 -16.85 5.07
CA TYR A 811 -40.28 -16.00 5.09
C TYR A 811 -41.57 -16.80 5.04
N GLU A 812 -41.65 -17.83 4.20
CA GLU A 812 -42.80 -18.73 4.14
C GLU A 812 -43.01 -19.47 5.47
N SER A 813 -41.92 -19.97 6.07
CA SER A 813 -41.99 -20.69 7.35
C SER A 813 -42.48 -19.82 8.51
N ILE A 814 -42.04 -18.56 8.59
CA ILE A 814 -42.40 -17.67 9.72
C ILE A 814 -43.75 -16.96 9.52
N THR A 815 -44.24 -16.87 8.28
CA THR A 815 -45.54 -16.28 7.96
C THR A 815 -46.65 -17.31 7.77
N GLY A 816 -46.30 -18.59 7.53
CA GLY A 816 -47.24 -19.65 7.18
C GLY A 816 -47.89 -19.49 5.79
N LYS A 817 -47.36 -18.60 4.94
CA LYS A 817 -47.91 -18.27 3.61
C LYS A 817 -46.86 -18.50 2.53
N SER A 818 -47.23 -19.17 1.44
CA SER A 818 -46.40 -19.29 0.23
C SER A 818 -46.80 -18.22 -0.78
N VAL A 819 -45.82 -17.73 -1.57
CA VAL A 819 -45.95 -16.61 -2.51
C VAL A 819 -45.67 -17.06 -3.93
#